data_AF-A0A919W301-F1
#
_entry.id   AF-A0A919W301-F1
#
_cell.length_a   1.000
_cell.length_b   1.000
_cell.length_c   1.000
_cell.angle_alpha   90.00
_cell.angle_beta   90.00
_cell.angle_gamma   90.00
#
_symmetry.space_group_name_H-M   'P 1'
#
loop_
_entity.id
_entity.type
_entity.pdbx_description
1 polymer ?
#
loop_
_entity_poly.entity_id
_entity_poly.type
_entity_poly.pdbx_seq_one_letter_code
_entity_poly.pdbx_strand_id
1 'polypeptide(L)'
;MTVLVWQDGERERWLSRAAALDHGRDEPHWVTAATGADKFSDLTPAQISWLIGKGPEASARALLATSLVSRHRQRIDLGQVAVARFGLDALPLALSEAGESADRLGVLMLPFRGPEAAVLVAGWLRHLGSARLWARLWLDRHAEEAVRVLTPAADGRPSRARQNAEDALRYLAGSASAGAAAGGAAAGGAAAGGAAVGASLPGRKGKLPGWARAGRLPEIRLCRGGTMPAGDVERLIGALSRSRLADAPEPAPGSPDDGGRPVVVESSAAAQPMVAAAEPEAAELIAGCDPASLAEFGRALFDEWLTDEMPASEAWVVPAQAHVGDDATMDRLAPQVRSWPARSRWARAIDGYAVLATGGTDVALRHLLAIEEGMSGGPNNERAIVYLTQAAATRGLTVTQLADRLTVTHGLDAGITLDYGPRTFTVVTDDQLTPYAIDAGGRRLARPPKPGVKDTDPEAYQRFLRLKKDLRSTAVAQIARLERDMLAHRLRPASDLRAVLHPHPILGPLVRRLLWGEYDREKRLVRTLRIAEDGSFADIHDSTATVDPGAQLGIVHPAELGDDLADWAQIIADYEILQPFAQVNRPIVVLTGAQRAATSLPGFGPLPTDRVAALENRQWYGNGFLSASRVHTQLAHGLPGGLTLLIELDPGVSASGYQTADKQQIIEIWVDETWSDHWQVARRIPLGACDATALSELLVELHALTTT
;
A
#
# COMPACT_ATOMS: atom_id res chain seq x y z
N MET A 1 -18.21 31.23 18.35
CA MET A 1 -18.74 31.53 17.01
C MET A 1 -17.64 31.23 16.02
N THR A 2 -17.97 30.55 14.92
CA THR A 2 -16.97 30.12 13.93
C THR A 2 -16.64 31.26 12.97
N VAL A 3 -15.35 31.47 12.74
CA VAL A 3 -14.81 32.51 11.85
C VAL A 3 -13.76 31.92 10.91
N LEU A 4 -13.57 32.57 9.77
CA LEU A 4 -12.50 32.20 8.84
C LEU A 4 -11.21 32.94 9.18
N VAL A 5 -10.13 32.20 9.28
CA VAL A 5 -8.77 32.72 9.45
C VAL A 5 -7.95 32.08 8.35
N TRP A 6 -7.44 32.84 7.39
CA TRP A 6 -6.61 32.37 6.27
C TRP A 6 -5.13 32.63 6.54
N GLN A 7 -4.24 31.78 6.01
CA GLN A 7 -2.81 32.08 5.92
C GLN A 7 -2.55 32.93 4.67
N ASP A 8 -1.38 33.58 4.63
CA ASP A 8 -1.01 34.44 3.50
C ASP A 8 -1.05 33.68 2.16
N GLY A 9 -1.82 34.23 1.22
CA GLY A 9 -2.05 33.68 -0.12
C GLY A 9 -2.84 32.37 -0.16
N GLU A 10 -3.30 31.82 0.97
CA GLU A 10 -3.98 30.52 1.02
C GLU A 10 -5.34 30.57 0.32
N ARG A 11 -6.11 31.63 0.56
CA ARG A 11 -7.42 31.80 -0.07
C ARG A 11 -7.30 31.94 -1.58
N GLU A 12 -6.32 32.71 -2.05
CA GLU A 12 -6.03 32.90 -3.48
C GLU A 12 -5.60 31.58 -4.12
N ARG A 13 -4.75 30.79 -3.46
CA ARG A 13 -4.39 29.44 -3.91
C ARG A 13 -5.60 28.54 -4.05
N TRP A 14 -6.53 28.55 -3.08
CA TRP A 14 -7.75 27.75 -3.15
C TRP A 14 -8.69 28.24 -4.25
N LEU A 15 -8.87 29.55 -4.43
CA LEU A 15 -9.66 30.13 -5.53
C LEU A 15 -9.06 29.83 -6.90
N SER A 16 -7.74 29.78 -7.05
CA SER A 16 -7.12 29.43 -8.34
C SER A 16 -7.48 28.04 -8.84
N ARG A 17 -7.94 27.15 -7.94
CA ARG A 17 -8.48 25.83 -8.30
C ARG A 17 -9.82 25.92 -9.01
N ALA A 18 -10.51 27.07 -9.03
CA ALA A 18 -11.76 27.22 -9.78
C ALA A 18 -11.55 27.01 -11.29
N ALA A 19 -10.37 27.34 -11.81
CA ALA A 19 -9.99 27.00 -13.17
C ALA A 19 -9.93 25.48 -13.42
N ALA A 20 -9.59 24.70 -12.39
CA ALA A 20 -9.58 23.23 -12.44
C ALA A 20 -10.99 22.65 -12.64
N LEU A 21 -12.01 23.32 -12.10
CA LEU A 21 -13.43 22.95 -12.20
C LEU A 21 -14.07 23.35 -13.55
N ASP A 22 -13.36 24.13 -14.37
CA ASP A 22 -13.88 24.65 -15.61
C ASP A 22 -13.62 23.67 -16.76
N HIS A 23 -14.65 22.89 -17.11
CA HIS A 23 -14.56 21.90 -18.18
C HIS A 23 -14.58 22.52 -19.59
N GLY A 24 -14.66 23.86 -19.73
CA GLY A 24 -14.67 24.54 -21.03
C GLY A 24 -15.92 24.31 -21.89
N ARG A 25 -16.90 23.55 -21.38
CA ARG A 25 -18.19 23.22 -22.01
C ARG A 25 -19.33 24.04 -21.43
N ASP A 26 -19.08 25.31 -21.11
CA ASP A 26 -20.13 26.18 -20.59
C ASP A 26 -21.18 26.38 -21.70
N GLU A 27 -22.39 25.88 -21.45
CA GLU A 27 -23.49 26.05 -22.39
C GLU A 27 -24.42 27.17 -21.92
N PRO A 28 -24.93 28.00 -22.83
CA PRO A 28 -25.83 29.11 -22.48
C PRO A 28 -27.04 28.70 -21.63
N HIS A 29 -27.49 27.44 -21.73
CA HIS A 29 -28.63 26.92 -21.00
C HIS A 29 -28.32 26.55 -19.53
N TRP A 30 -27.05 26.47 -19.12
CA TRP A 30 -26.67 26.11 -17.75
C TRP A 30 -27.01 27.19 -16.73
N VAL A 31 -26.84 28.46 -17.12
CA VAL A 31 -27.27 29.61 -16.31
C VAL A 31 -28.77 29.49 -16.03
N THR A 32 -29.57 29.29 -17.08
CA THR A 32 -31.03 29.13 -16.98
C THR A 32 -31.42 27.93 -16.14
N ALA A 33 -30.73 26.78 -16.31
CA ALA A 33 -30.96 25.57 -15.52
C ALA A 33 -30.64 25.80 -14.03
N ALA A 34 -29.53 26.46 -13.69
CA ALA A 34 -29.14 26.73 -12.32
C ALA A 34 -30.01 27.80 -11.62
N THR A 35 -30.58 28.73 -12.38
CA THR A 35 -31.49 29.77 -11.84
C THR A 35 -32.95 29.34 -11.78
N GLY A 36 -33.34 28.37 -12.62
CA GLY A 36 -34.72 27.89 -12.75
C GLY A 36 -34.99 26.50 -12.18
N ALA A 37 -33.99 25.83 -11.59
CA ALA A 37 -34.18 24.51 -10.98
C ALA A 37 -35.00 24.61 -9.68
N ASP A 38 -36.15 23.92 -9.65
CA ASP A 38 -36.94 23.74 -8.43
C ASP A 38 -36.22 22.85 -7.40
N LYS A 39 -35.37 21.94 -7.87
CA LYS A 39 -34.51 21.08 -7.04
C LYS A 39 -33.11 21.01 -7.64
N PHE A 40 -32.10 21.28 -6.82
CA PHE A 40 -30.69 21.15 -7.22
C PHE A 40 -30.27 19.71 -7.56
N SER A 41 -31.11 18.71 -7.28
CA SER A 41 -30.89 17.31 -7.69
C SER A 41 -30.97 17.11 -9.20
N ASP A 42 -31.52 18.09 -9.90
CA ASP A 42 -31.78 18.04 -11.33
C ASP A 42 -30.56 18.55 -12.12
N LEU A 43 -29.57 19.13 -11.43
CA LEU A 43 -28.29 19.54 -12.01
C LEU A 43 -27.34 18.35 -12.17
N THR A 44 -26.60 18.35 -13.27
CA THR A 44 -25.52 17.38 -13.51
C THR A 44 -24.28 17.68 -12.65
N PRO A 45 -23.40 16.69 -12.41
CA PRO A 45 -22.11 16.91 -11.73
C PRO A 45 -21.26 18.04 -12.31
N ALA A 46 -21.23 18.17 -13.64
CA ALA A 46 -20.51 19.22 -14.34
C ALA A 46 -21.13 20.61 -14.10
N GLN A 47 -22.47 20.70 -14.13
CA GLN A 47 -23.20 21.94 -13.80
C GLN A 47 -23.00 22.34 -12.34
N ILE A 48 -22.93 21.38 -11.42
CA ILE A 48 -22.63 21.64 -10.00
C ILE A 48 -21.20 22.17 -9.83
N SER A 49 -20.22 21.54 -10.48
CA SER A 49 -18.82 22.00 -10.46
C SER A 49 -18.67 23.40 -11.04
N TRP A 50 -19.31 23.65 -12.18
CA TRP A 50 -19.38 24.97 -12.80
C TRP A 50 -20.07 26.01 -11.89
N LEU A 51 -21.19 25.65 -11.26
CA LEU A 51 -21.96 26.55 -10.41
C LEU A 51 -21.14 27.01 -9.21
N ILE A 52 -20.46 26.07 -8.54
CA ILE A 52 -19.53 26.36 -7.43
C ILE A 52 -18.31 27.15 -7.92
N GLY A 53 -17.71 26.77 -9.06
CA GLY A 53 -16.51 27.39 -9.59
C GLY A 53 -16.70 28.83 -10.05
N LYS A 54 -17.73 29.10 -10.87
CA LYS A 54 -17.94 30.41 -11.51
C LYS A 54 -19.40 30.80 -11.78
N GLY A 55 -20.39 29.95 -11.49
CA GLY A 55 -21.81 30.26 -11.75
C GLY A 55 -22.41 31.31 -10.80
N PRO A 56 -23.70 31.68 -10.97
CA PRO A 56 -24.35 32.73 -10.18
C PRO A 56 -24.32 32.47 -8.67
N GLU A 57 -23.96 33.50 -7.89
CA GLU A 57 -23.69 33.36 -6.46
C GLU A 57 -24.92 32.91 -5.64
N ALA A 58 -26.10 33.45 -5.94
CA ALA A 58 -27.34 33.10 -5.23
C ALA A 58 -27.69 31.61 -5.39
N SER A 59 -27.63 31.10 -6.62
CA SER A 59 -27.86 29.67 -6.92
C SER A 59 -26.81 28.77 -6.28
N ALA A 60 -25.54 29.18 -6.28
CA ALA A 60 -24.47 28.40 -5.67
C ALA A 60 -24.58 28.34 -4.14
N ARG A 61 -24.95 29.44 -3.47
CA ARG A 61 -25.22 29.44 -2.02
C ARG A 61 -26.43 28.59 -1.66
N ALA A 62 -27.49 28.64 -2.47
CA ALA A 62 -28.65 27.78 -2.29
C ALA A 62 -28.31 26.29 -2.46
N LEU A 63 -27.42 25.93 -3.40
CA LEU A 63 -26.89 24.58 -3.55
C LEU A 63 -26.11 24.12 -2.30
N LEU A 64 -25.23 24.98 -1.75
CA LEU A 64 -24.45 24.67 -0.53
C LEU A 64 -25.32 24.41 0.70
N ALA A 65 -26.50 25.00 0.76
CA ALA A 65 -27.47 24.77 1.83
C ALA A 65 -28.19 23.40 1.72
N THR A 66 -27.99 22.66 0.62
CA THR A 66 -28.57 21.33 0.42
C THR A 66 -27.56 20.20 0.69
N SER A 67 -28.06 19.01 1.00
CA SER A 67 -27.25 17.79 1.13
C SER A 67 -26.81 17.18 -0.21
N LEU A 68 -27.10 17.82 -1.35
CA LEU A 68 -26.87 17.27 -2.69
C LEU A 68 -25.42 17.33 -3.15
N VAL A 69 -24.64 18.28 -2.66
CA VAL A 69 -23.20 18.31 -2.92
C VAL A 69 -22.54 17.00 -2.44
N SER A 70 -23.11 16.36 -1.41
CA SER A 70 -22.66 15.06 -0.86
C SER A 70 -22.91 13.84 -1.78
N ARG A 71 -23.52 14.00 -2.97
CA ARG A 71 -23.59 12.96 -4.00
C ARG A 71 -22.43 13.04 -5.01
N HIS A 72 -21.70 14.15 -5.07
CA HIS A 72 -20.55 14.39 -5.95
C HIS A 72 -19.23 14.28 -5.17
N ARG A 73 -19.08 13.14 -4.47
CA ARG A 73 -18.11 12.95 -3.38
C ARG A 73 -16.64 13.03 -3.85
N GLN A 74 -15.78 13.50 -2.94
CA GLN A 74 -14.31 13.35 -2.94
C GLN A 74 -13.48 14.21 -3.90
N ARG A 75 -14.00 15.36 -4.34
CA ARG A 75 -13.26 16.40 -5.07
C ARG A 75 -12.73 17.48 -4.11
N ILE A 76 -11.46 17.37 -3.72
CA ILE A 76 -10.81 18.30 -2.78
C ILE A 76 -10.81 19.75 -3.31
N ASP A 77 -10.64 19.92 -4.61
CA ASP A 77 -10.65 21.19 -5.35
C ASP A 77 -12.01 21.89 -5.29
N LEU A 78 -13.11 21.15 -5.50
CA LEU A 78 -14.47 21.67 -5.39
C LEU A 78 -14.74 22.21 -3.98
N GLY A 79 -14.34 21.45 -2.97
CA GLY A 79 -14.43 21.85 -1.56
C GLY A 79 -13.60 23.10 -1.27
N GLN A 80 -12.35 23.16 -1.74
CA GLN A 80 -11.47 24.31 -1.55
C GLN A 80 -12.04 25.58 -2.19
N VAL A 81 -12.53 25.48 -3.43
CA VAL A 81 -13.16 26.62 -4.12
C VAL A 81 -14.43 27.05 -3.40
N ALA A 82 -15.26 26.10 -2.94
CA ALA A 82 -16.46 26.42 -2.19
C ALA A 82 -16.14 27.19 -0.89
N VAL A 83 -15.18 26.71 -0.10
CA VAL A 83 -14.74 27.39 1.13
C VAL A 83 -14.15 28.77 0.83
N ALA A 84 -13.30 28.89 -0.19
CA ALA A 84 -12.63 30.14 -0.50
C ALA A 84 -13.56 31.21 -1.11
N ARG A 85 -14.56 30.79 -1.88
CA ARG A 85 -15.54 31.65 -2.55
C ARG A 85 -16.70 32.04 -1.64
N PHE A 86 -17.30 31.10 -0.93
CA PHE A 86 -18.53 31.32 -0.17
C PHE A 86 -18.31 31.51 1.34
N GLY A 87 -17.11 31.20 1.83
CA GLY A 87 -16.73 31.44 3.20
C GLY A 87 -17.50 30.57 4.20
N LEU A 88 -18.08 31.20 5.22
CA LEU A 88 -18.79 30.50 6.30
C LEU A 88 -20.02 29.72 5.80
N ASP A 89 -20.62 30.13 4.70
CA ASP A 89 -21.76 29.41 4.09
C ASP A 89 -21.36 28.00 3.58
N ALA A 90 -20.06 27.76 3.35
CA ALA A 90 -19.53 26.45 2.98
C ALA A 90 -19.16 25.57 4.19
N LEU A 91 -19.29 26.05 5.43
CA LEU A 91 -18.93 25.29 6.63
C LEU A 91 -19.69 23.95 6.74
N PRO A 92 -21.02 23.87 6.50
CA PRO A 92 -21.74 22.60 6.57
C PRO A 92 -21.23 21.56 5.56
N LEU A 93 -20.92 22.02 4.34
CA LEU A 93 -20.31 21.17 3.30
C LEU A 93 -18.95 20.65 3.77
N ALA A 94 -18.08 21.56 4.22
CA ALA A 94 -16.73 21.22 4.62
C ALA A 94 -16.73 20.23 5.80
N LEU A 95 -17.59 20.43 6.81
CA LEU A 95 -17.75 19.50 7.94
C LEU A 95 -18.22 18.10 7.49
N SER A 96 -19.16 18.05 6.54
CA SER A 96 -19.69 16.79 6.00
C SER A 96 -18.61 16.02 5.24
N GLU A 97 -17.95 16.67 4.28
CA GLU A 97 -16.90 16.07 3.44
C GLU A 97 -15.69 15.63 4.28
N ALA A 98 -15.21 16.50 5.17
CA ALA A 98 -14.07 16.18 6.03
C ALA A 98 -14.40 15.11 7.08
N GLY A 99 -15.65 15.04 7.54
CA GLY A 99 -16.11 13.97 8.43
C GLY A 99 -16.18 12.61 7.75
N GLU A 100 -16.49 12.56 6.46
CA GLU A 100 -16.56 11.31 5.69
C GLU A 100 -15.18 10.83 5.22
N SER A 101 -14.28 11.74 4.80
CA SER A 101 -12.93 11.40 4.35
C SER A 101 -11.88 12.33 4.96
N ALA A 102 -11.56 12.10 6.23
CA ALA A 102 -10.63 12.94 6.98
C ALA A 102 -9.23 13.02 6.35
N ASP A 103 -8.70 11.92 5.80
CA ASP A 103 -7.35 11.91 5.19
C ASP A 103 -7.28 12.80 3.95
N ARG A 104 -8.26 12.68 3.04
CA ARG A 104 -8.28 13.40 1.77
C ARG A 104 -8.83 14.82 1.89
N LEU A 105 -9.87 15.02 2.70
CA LEU A 105 -10.67 16.26 2.73
C LEU A 105 -10.54 17.04 4.04
N GLY A 106 -9.78 16.54 5.02
CA GLY A 106 -9.54 17.23 6.29
C GLY A 106 -8.89 18.60 6.14
N VAL A 107 -8.16 18.86 5.04
CA VAL A 107 -7.60 20.17 4.71
C VAL A 107 -8.65 21.28 4.68
N LEU A 108 -9.91 20.96 4.34
CA LEU A 108 -11.01 21.92 4.28
C LEU A 108 -11.30 22.57 5.63
N MET A 109 -10.90 21.94 6.74
CA MET A 109 -11.09 22.47 8.09
C MET A 109 -10.09 23.56 8.47
N LEU A 110 -8.93 23.63 7.82
CA LEU A 110 -7.84 24.52 8.24
C LEU A 110 -8.25 26.00 8.38
N PRO A 111 -9.09 26.59 7.50
CA PRO A 111 -9.48 28.00 7.63
C PRO A 111 -10.54 28.27 8.71
N PHE A 112 -11.28 27.25 9.17
CA PHE A 112 -12.41 27.43 10.09
C PHE A 112 -11.96 27.40 11.55
N ARG A 113 -11.93 28.56 12.21
CA ARG A 113 -11.70 28.68 13.65
C ARG A 113 -13.02 28.70 14.40
N GLY A 114 -13.36 27.61 15.08
CA GLY A 114 -14.56 27.55 15.92
C GLY A 114 -14.86 26.15 16.46
N PRO A 115 -15.95 26.00 17.24
CA PRO A 115 -16.20 24.79 18.00
C PRO A 115 -16.49 23.55 17.15
N GLU A 116 -17.19 23.68 16.02
CA GLU A 116 -17.53 22.53 15.17
C GLU A 116 -16.27 21.89 14.57
N ALA A 117 -15.34 22.74 14.08
CA ALA A 117 -14.06 22.28 13.58
C ALA A 117 -13.20 21.68 14.71
N ALA A 118 -13.13 22.33 15.87
CA ALA A 118 -12.35 21.85 17.02
C ALA A 118 -12.75 20.43 17.45
N VAL A 119 -14.06 20.18 17.58
CA VAL A 119 -14.60 18.87 17.99
C VAL A 119 -14.33 17.80 16.94
N LEU A 120 -14.47 18.15 15.65
CA LEU A 120 -14.23 17.22 14.55
C LEU A 120 -12.75 16.81 14.48
N VAL A 121 -11.83 17.79 14.43
CA VAL A 121 -10.39 17.53 14.24
C VAL A 121 -9.74 16.90 15.48
N ALA A 122 -10.25 17.15 16.68
CA ALA A 122 -9.76 16.50 17.90
C ALA A 122 -9.89 14.97 17.81
N GLY A 123 -10.92 14.47 17.10
CA GLY A 123 -11.10 13.03 16.86
C GLY A 123 -10.06 12.41 15.93
N TRP A 124 -9.32 13.21 15.17
CA TRP A 124 -8.39 12.73 14.15
C TRP A 124 -6.96 12.52 14.66
N LEU A 125 -6.62 12.96 15.87
CA LEU A 125 -5.27 12.77 16.43
C LEU A 125 -4.85 11.31 16.62
N ARG A 126 -5.84 10.40 16.66
CA ARG A 126 -5.65 8.95 16.76
C ARG A 126 -5.79 8.22 15.42
N HIS A 127 -6.13 8.93 14.36
CA HIS A 127 -6.16 8.36 13.02
C HIS A 127 -4.73 8.15 12.52
N LEU A 128 -4.57 7.30 11.51
CA LEU A 128 -3.32 7.17 10.77
C LEU A 128 -3.35 8.12 9.56
N GLY A 129 -2.20 8.47 9.00
CA GLY A 129 -2.12 9.31 7.81
C GLY A 129 -2.53 10.77 8.02
N SER A 130 -3.06 11.38 6.96
CA SER A 130 -3.23 12.83 6.87
C SER A 130 -4.33 13.41 7.76
N ALA A 131 -5.32 12.64 8.20
CA ALA A 131 -6.28 13.13 9.20
C ALA A 131 -5.55 13.63 10.46
N ARG A 132 -4.50 12.91 10.89
CA ARG A 132 -3.66 13.29 12.03
C ARG A 132 -2.85 14.54 11.75
N LEU A 133 -2.29 14.68 10.54
CA LEU A 133 -1.64 15.90 10.06
C LEU A 133 -2.60 17.10 10.15
N TRP A 134 -3.80 16.97 9.59
CA TRP A 134 -4.78 18.06 9.56
C TRP A 134 -5.21 18.46 10.96
N ALA A 135 -5.36 17.50 11.87
CA ALA A 135 -5.60 17.78 13.28
C ALA A 135 -4.50 18.64 13.90
N ARG A 136 -3.23 18.27 13.70
CA ARG A 136 -2.07 19.00 14.22
C ARG A 136 -1.98 20.40 13.65
N LEU A 137 -2.05 20.53 12.33
CA LEU A 137 -2.01 21.83 11.65
C LEU A 137 -3.16 22.74 12.11
N TRP A 138 -4.36 22.19 12.29
CA TRP A 138 -5.49 22.95 12.81
C TRP A 138 -5.28 23.37 14.27
N LEU A 139 -4.84 22.44 15.13
CA LEU A 139 -4.60 22.71 16.55
C LEU A 139 -3.50 23.76 16.75
N ASP A 140 -2.40 23.67 16.01
CA ASP A 140 -1.32 24.65 16.08
C ASP A 140 -1.77 26.03 15.56
N ARG A 141 -2.56 26.06 14.49
CA ARG A 141 -3.12 27.30 13.91
C ARG A 141 -4.17 27.96 14.81
N HIS A 142 -4.94 27.18 15.56
CA HIS A 142 -6.11 27.65 16.33
C HIS A 142 -6.03 27.27 17.83
N ALA A 143 -4.83 27.25 18.40
CA ALA A 143 -4.56 26.73 19.74
C ALA A 143 -5.46 27.32 20.84
N GLU A 144 -5.62 28.64 20.88
CA GLU A 144 -6.45 29.32 21.88
C GLU A 144 -7.92 28.90 21.81
N GLU A 145 -8.47 28.78 20.60
CA GLU A 145 -9.84 28.35 20.37
C GLU A 145 -10.02 26.88 20.77
N ALA A 146 -9.05 26.04 20.40
CA ALA A 146 -9.03 24.62 20.75
C ALA A 146 -9.07 24.41 22.27
N VAL A 147 -8.22 25.11 23.03
CA VAL A 147 -8.19 25.03 24.50
C VAL A 147 -9.54 25.44 25.07
N ARG A 148 -10.09 26.58 24.63
CA ARG A 148 -11.38 27.08 25.13
C ARG A 148 -12.53 26.11 24.90
N VAL A 149 -12.59 25.50 23.70
CA VAL A 149 -13.71 24.62 23.31
C VAL A 149 -13.58 23.22 23.91
N LEU A 150 -12.36 22.66 23.97
CA LEU A 150 -12.17 21.26 24.33
C LEU A 150 -12.07 21.01 25.84
N THR A 151 -11.70 22.03 26.64
CA THR A 151 -11.57 21.89 28.11
C THR A 151 -12.84 21.36 28.79
N PRO A 152 -14.05 21.91 28.53
CA PRO A 152 -15.27 21.37 29.14
C PRO A 152 -15.57 19.91 28.77
N ALA A 153 -15.16 19.48 27.57
CA ALA A 153 -15.34 18.09 27.14
C ALA A 153 -14.33 17.15 27.83
N ALA A 154 -13.12 17.63 28.09
CA ALA A 154 -12.10 16.90 28.84
C ALA A 154 -12.50 16.68 30.32
N ASP A 155 -13.15 17.68 30.93
CA ASP A 155 -13.66 17.60 32.32
C ASP A 155 -14.95 16.76 32.46
N GLY A 156 -15.49 16.28 31.34
CA GLY A 156 -16.73 15.51 31.29
C GLY A 156 -16.61 14.06 31.79
N ARG A 157 -17.70 13.31 31.63
CA ARG A 157 -17.72 11.86 31.92
C ARG A 157 -16.85 11.09 30.91
N PRO A 158 -16.30 9.92 31.30
CA PRO A 158 -15.57 9.03 30.39
C PRO A 158 -16.38 8.76 29.12
N SER A 159 -15.85 9.23 27.98
CA SER A 159 -16.49 9.12 26.66
C SER A 159 -15.43 9.27 25.57
N ARG A 160 -15.76 8.90 24.33
CA ARG A 160 -14.86 9.13 23.18
C ARG A 160 -14.58 10.61 22.97
N ALA A 161 -15.58 11.47 23.17
CA ALA A 161 -15.43 12.92 23.07
C ALA A 161 -14.44 13.46 24.11
N ARG A 162 -14.53 12.98 25.36
CA ARG A 162 -13.56 13.30 26.40
C ARG A 162 -12.14 12.86 26.03
N GLN A 163 -11.98 11.62 25.57
CA GLN A 163 -10.66 11.12 25.17
C GLN A 163 -10.04 11.97 24.04
N ASN A 164 -10.83 12.29 23.00
CA ASN A 164 -10.38 13.12 21.90
C ASN A 164 -9.95 14.52 22.38
N ALA A 165 -10.72 15.12 23.30
CA ALA A 165 -10.40 16.41 23.90
C ALA A 165 -9.11 16.36 24.73
N GLU A 166 -8.96 15.35 25.60
CA GLU A 166 -7.74 15.13 26.39
C GLU A 166 -6.50 14.95 25.48
N ASP A 167 -6.61 14.20 24.39
CA ASP A 167 -5.52 13.97 23.44
C ASP A 167 -5.10 15.28 22.72
N ALA A 168 -6.08 16.10 22.33
CA ALA A 168 -5.83 17.40 21.72
C ALA A 168 -5.19 18.42 22.67
N LEU A 169 -5.67 18.48 23.92
CA LEU A 169 -5.07 19.36 24.92
C LEU A 169 -3.65 18.91 25.30
N ARG A 170 -3.41 17.59 25.38
CA ARG A 170 -2.06 17.05 25.62
C ARG A 170 -1.11 17.37 24.47
N TYR A 171 -1.57 17.31 23.23
CA TYR A 171 -0.78 17.73 22.06
C TYR A 171 -0.36 19.21 22.16
N LEU A 172 -1.31 20.10 22.45
CA LEU A 172 -1.06 21.55 22.60
C LEU A 172 -0.15 21.89 23.78
N ALA A 173 -0.23 21.14 24.89
CA ALA A 173 0.65 21.32 26.03
C ALA A 173 2.11 20.92 25.73
N GLY A 174 2.32 20.01 24.77
CA GLY A 174 3.63 19.56 24.32
C GLY A 174 4.22 20.35 23.15
N SER A 175 3.44 21.17 22.45
CA SER A 175 3.91 21.96 21.31
C SER A 175 4.39 23.36 21.72
N ALA A 176 5.34 23.93 20.97
CA ALA A 176 5.92 25.25 21.23
C ALA A 176 4.89 26.40 21.23
N SER A 177 3.69 26.16 20.69
CA SER A 177 2.53 27.08 20.68
C SER A 177 1.98 27.40 22.08
N ALA A 178 2.37 26.64 23.11
CA ALA A 178 2.04 26.93 24.52
C ALA A 178 2.58 28.29 25.00
N GLY A 179 3.69 28.80 24.42
CA GLY A 179 4.28 30.09 24.80
C GLY A 179 3.44 31.31 24.43
N ALA A 180 2.63 31.24 23.37
CA ALA A 180 1.79 32.34 22.92
C ALA A 180 0.43 32.38 23.67
N ALA A 181 -0.17 31.21 23.93
CA ALA A 181 -1.46 31.11 24.61
C ALA A 181 -1.39 31.42 26.12
N ALA A 182 -0.22 31.24 26.76
CA ALA A 182 -0.01 31.60 28.16
C ALA A 182 -0.15 33.11 28.45
N GLY A 183 -0.01 33.97 27.44
CA GLY A 183 -0.20 35.42 27.59
C GLY A 183 -1.67 35.86 27.73
N GLY A 184 -2.63 35.06 27.24
CA GLY A 184 -4.06 35.39 27.27
C GLY A 184 -4.84 34.80 28.45
N ALA A 185 -4.35 33.71 29.06
CA ALA A 185 -5.06 32.97 30.11
C ALA A 185 -4.74 33.45 31.55
N ALA A 186 -3.85 34.42 31.74
CA ALA A 186 -3.45 34.93 33.05
C ALA A 186 -4.51 35.82 33.77
N ALA A 187 -5.72 35.96 33.22
CA ALA A 187 -6.79 36.79 33.82
C ALA A 187 -7.92 35.98 34.53
N GLY A 188 -7.78 34.67 34.70
CA GLY A 188 -8.77 33.87 35.44
C GLY A 188 -8.12 32.72 36.19
N GLY A 189 -7.80 32.93 37.47
CA GLY A 189 -7.09 31.96 38.29
C GLY A 189 -7.92 30.71 38.62
N ALA A 190 -7.31 29.53 38.52
CA ALA A 190 -6.97 28.69 39.69
C ALA A 190 -6.23 27.41 39.26
N ALA A 191 -5.05 27.25 39.85
CA ALA A 191 -4.37 26.01 40.25
C ALA A 191 -4.13 24.88 39.22
N ALA A 192 -2.86 24.84 38.82
CA ALA A 192 -2.10 23.69 38.34
C ALA A 192 -2.45 22.34 39.01
N GLY A 193 -2.64 21.32 38.16
CA GLY A 193 -2.56 19.91 38.50
C GLY A 193 -1.79 19.18 37.40
N GLY A 194 -0.46 19.18 37.49
CA GLY A 194 0.39 18.34 36.66
C GLY A 194 0.14 16.87 37.00
N ALA A 195 -0.74 16.22 36.24
CA ALA A 195 -0.87 14.77 36.25
C ALA A 195 -0.20 14.24 34.98
N ALA A 196 0.93 13.55 35.15
CA ALA A 196 1.48 12.68 34.13
C ALA A 196 0.42 11.61 33.80
N VAL A 197 -0.35 11.81 32.74
CA VAL A 197 -1.30 10.82 32.24
C VAL A 197 -0.61 10.09 31.09
N GLY A 198 0.16 9.06 31.46
CA GLY A 198 0.33 7.91 30.58
C GLY A 198 -1.06 7.29 30.41
N ALA A 199 -1.68 7.54 29.26
CA ALA A 199 -3.02 7.03 28.94
C ALA A 199 -2.95 5.51 28.73
N SER A 200 -2.90 4.77 29.83
CA SER A 200 -3.39 3.40 29.87
C SER A 200 -4.91 3.48 29.65
N LEU A 201 -5.35 3.05 28.47
CA LEU A 201 -6.77 2.72 28.23
C LEU A 201 -7.25 1.85 29.40
N PRO A 202 -8.50 2.01 29.87
CA PRO A 202 -8.99 1.25 31.02
C PRO A 202 -8.79 -0.24 30.78
N GLY A 203 -7.82 -0.82 31.49
CA GLY A 203 -7.53 -2.25 31.43
C GLY A 203 -8.81 -2.99 31.73
N ARG A 204 -9.26 -3.83 30.78
CA ARG A 204 -10.38 -4.73 31.00
C ARG A 204 -10.06 -5.61 32.20
N LYS A 205 -10.54 -5.25 33.39
CA LYS A 205 -10.74 -6.19 34.49
C LYS A 205 -11.96 -7.06 34.16
N GLY A 206 -11.90 -7.75 33.03
CA GLY A 206 -12.83 -8.82 32.69
C GLY A 206 -12.36 -10.09 33.36
N LYS A 207 -13.29 -10.92 33.83
CA LYS A 207 -12.98 -12.27 34.27
C LYS A 207 -12.43 -13.04 33.05
N LEU A 208 -11.22 -13.59 33.16
CA LEU A 208 -10.62 -14.40 32.09
C LEU A 208 -11.56 -15.55 31.69
N PRO A 209 -11.61 -15.91 30.40
CA PRO A 209 -12.47 -16.97 29.91
C PRO A 209 -12.07 -18.33 30.52
N GLY A 210 -13.02 -19.26 30.58
CA GLY A 210 -12.80 -20.54 31.26
C GLY A 210 -11.70 -21.42 30.63
N TRP A 211 -11.42 -21.22 29.34
CA TRP A 211 -10.36 -21.90 28.59
C TRP A 211 -8.96 -21.31 28.83
N ALA A 212 -8.86 -20.01 29.15
CA ALA A 212 -7.58 -19.35 29.45
C ALA A 212 -7.19 -19.52 30.93
N ARG A 213 -6.93 -20.77 31.32
CA ARG A 213 -6.51 -21.14 32.69
C ARG A 213 -5.33 -22.08 32.65
N ALA A 214 -4.45 -21.98 33.66
CA ALA A 214 -3.24 -22.78 33.75
C ALA A 214 -3.50 -24.29 33.63
N GLY A 215 -4.59 -24.81 34.20
CA GLY A 215 -4.93 -26.23 34.17
C GLY A 215 -5.54 -26.75 32.86
N ARG A 216 -5.75 -25.89 31.85
CA ARG A 216 -6.30 -26.28 30.53
C ARG A 216 -5.33 -26.09 29.38
N LEU A 217 -4.24 -25.36 29.61
CA LEU A 217 -3.23 -25.06 28.60
C LEU A 217 -2.00 -25.96 28.83
N PRO A 218 -1.18 -26.20 27.78
CA PRO A 218 0.08 -26.93 27.91
C PRO A 218 0.99 -26.34 28.99
N GLU A 219 1.75 -27.20 29.66
CA GLU A 219 2.71 -26.78 30.68
C GLU A 219 3.87 -26.00 30.05
N ILE A 220 4.19 -24.83 30.63
CA ILE A 220 5.35 -24.04 30.23
C ILE A 220 6.57 -24.54 31.01
N ARG A 221 7.65 -24.91 30.31
CA ARG A 221 8.92 -25.32 30.92
C ARG A 221 9.81 -24.09 31.12
N LEU A 222 10.60 -24.09 32.18
CA LEU A 222 11.58 -23.03 32.45
C LEU A 222 12.96 -23.39 31.89
N CYS A 223 13.73 -22.41 31.43
CA CYS A 223 15.10 -22.65 30.91
C CYS A 223 16.02 -23.30 31.94
N ARG A 224 15.79 -23.03 33.23
CA ARG A 224 16.59 -23.57 34.36
C ARG A 224 16.11 -24.95 34.82
N GLY A 225 15.16 -25.57 34.10
CA GLY A 225 14.50 -26.81 34.48
C GLY A 225 13.27 -26.59 35.36
N GLY A 226 12.35 -27.55 35.32
CA GLY A 226 11.05 -27.47 35.99
C GLY A 226 9.95 -26.83 35.14
N THR A 227 8.74 -26.80 35.69
CA THR A 227 7.55 -26.20 35.07
C THR A 227 7.19 -24.89 35.76
N MET A 228 6.66 -23.94 34.98
CA MET A 228 6.19 -22.67 35.50
C MET A 228 5.02 -22.92 36.49
N PRO A 229 5.06 -22.35 37.70
CA PRO A 229 3.98 -22.49 38.67
C PRO A 229 2.65 -21.98 38.10
N ALA A 230 1.54 -22.64 38.44
CA ALA A 230 0.21 -22.24 37.94
C ALA A 230 -0.14 -20.77 38.24
N GLY A 231 0.28 -20.24 39.39
CA GLY A 231 0.08 -18.83 39.74
C GLY A 231 0.86 -17.87 38.82
N ASP A 232 2.01 -18.29 38.30
CA ASP A 232 2.82 -17.50 37.37
C ASP A 232 2.24 -17.58 35.95
N VAL A 233 1.69 -18.73 35.57
CA VAL A 233 0.93 -18.89 34.31
C VAL A 233 -0.30 -17.97 34.31
N GLU A 234 -1.06 -17.90 35.41
CA GLU A 234 -2.22 -16.99 35.51
C GLU A 234 -1.80 -15.52 35.46
N ARG A 235 -0.66 -15.14 36.06
CA ARG A 235 -0.10 -13.79 35.93
C ARG A 235 0.33 -13.50 34.50
N LEU A 236 0.97 -14.46 33.82
CA LEU A 236 1.33 -14.34 32.41
C LEU A 236 0.10 -14.14 31.53
N ILE A 237 -0.95 -14.95 31.68
CA ILE A 237 -2.22 -14.78 30.94
C ILE A 237 -2.83 -13.40 31.23
N GLY A 238 -2.86 -13.01 32.51
CA GLY A 238 -3.34 -11.69 32.91
C GLY A 238 -2.56 -10.56 32.25
N ALA A 239 -1.24 -10.68 32.13
CA ALA A 239 -0.40 -9.71 31.44
C ALA A 239 -0.60 -9.73 29.92
N LEU A 240 -0.66 -10.91 29.29
CA LEU A 240 -0.94 -11.08 27.87
C LEU A 240 -2.33 -10.54 27.48
N SER A 241 -3.31 -10.54 28.39
CA SER A 241 -4.64 -9.96 28.15
C SER A 241 -4.62 -8.45 27.86
N ARG A 242 -3.50 -7.79 28.14
CA ARG A 242 -3.24 -6.37 27.87
C ARG A 242 -2.43 -6.14 26.60
N SER A 243 -2.06 -7.20 25.87
CA SER A 243 -1.36 -7.10 24.59
C SER A 243 -2.18 -6.27 23.60
N ARG A 244 -1.51 -5.32 22.95
CA ARG A 244 -2.14 -4.34 22.05
C ARG A 244 -1.13 -3.87 21.01
N LEU A 245 -1.62 -3.20 19.97
CA LEU A 245 -0.76 -2.43 19.09
C LEU A 245 -0.16 -1.24 19.87
N ALA A 246 1.05 -0.86 19.48
CA ALA A 246 1.73 0.33 19.96
C ALA A 246 0.95 1.60 19.56
N ASP A 247 1.36 2.73 20.13
CA ASP A 247 0.84 4.02 19.69
C ASP A 247 1.22 4.28 18.21
N ALA A 248 0.42 5.14 17.56
CA ALA A 248 0.66 5.49 16.17
C ALA A 248 2.08 6.05 15.97
N PRO A 249 2.83 5.60 14.94
CA PRO A 249 4.20 6.05 14.71
C PRO A 249 4.33 7.58 14.64
N GLU A 250 5.45 8.10 15.16
CA GLU A 250 5.83 9.50 15.06
C GLU A 250 7.10 9.68 14.20
N PRO A 251 7.18 10.74 13.36
CA PRO A 251 6.10 11.67 13.04
C PRO A 251 4.99 10.99 12.22
N ALA A 252 3.78 11.55 12.30
CA ALA A 252 2.64 11.03 11.55
C ALA A 252 2.92 11.06 10.03
N PRO A 253 2.59 10.01 9.27
CA PRO A 253 2.64 10.04 7.82
C PRO A 253 1.79 11.18 7.26
N GLY A 254 2.36 11.90 6.30
CA GLY A 254 1.80 13.13 5.76
C GLY A 254 2.27 14.41 6.44
N SER A 255 3.08 14.32 7.51
CA SER A 255 3.86 15.46 8.00
C SER A 255 4.57 16.17 6.82
N PRO A 256 4.65 17.52 6.82
CA PRO A 256 5.30 18.23 5.73
C PRO A 256 6.72 17.71 5.53
N ASP A 257 7.13 17.53 4.27
CA ASP A 257 8.51 17.20 3.96
C ASP A 257 9.47 18.32 4.40
N ASP A 258 10.78 18.10 4.26
CA ASP A 258 11.80 19.11 4.59
C ASP A 258 11.63 20.43 3.79
N GLY A 259 10.82 20.40 2.72
CA GLY A 259 10.41 21.56 1.93
C GLY A 259 9.09 22.22 2.36
N GLY A 260 8.48 21.76 3.45
CA GLY A 260 7.23 22.30 4.02
C GLY A 260 5.97 21.92 3.26
N ARG A 261 6.01 20.94 2.33
CA ARG A 261 4.86 20.54 1.52
C ARG A 261 4.07 19.45 2.26
N PRO A 262 2.79 19.68 2.58
CA PRO A 262 1.97 18.64 3.20
C PRO A 262 1.78 17.49 2.21
N VAL A 263 2.17 16.28 2.62
CA VAL A 263 1.99 15.06 1.81
C VAL A 263 0.68 14.41 2.22
N VAL A 264 -0.23 14.20 1.27
CA VAL A 264 -1.47 13.47 1.58
C VAL A 264 -1.15 11.97 1.59
N VAL A 265 -1.41 11.32 2.72
CA VAL A 265 -1.20 9.90 2.93
C VAL A 265 -2.47 9.33 3.54
N GLU A 266 -3.06 8.35 2.86
CA GLU A 266 -4.20 7.64 3.39
C GLU A 266 -3.80 6.77 4.58
N SER A 267 -4.72 6.57 5.51
CA SER A 267 -4.53 5.74 6.70
C SER A 267 -4.03 4.31 6.40
N SER A 268 -4.32 3.77 5.22
CA SER A 268 -3.87 2.44 4.77
C SER A 268 -2.43 2.43 4.27
N ALA A 269 -1.96 3.52 3.67
CA ALA A 269 -0.59 3.70 3.17
C ALA A 269 0.36 4.34 4.20
N ALA A 270 -0.18 4.87 5.29
CA ALA A 270 0.56 5.41 6.43
C ALA A 270 1.32 4.30 7.19
N ALA A 271 2.49 4.60 7.75
CA ALA A 271 3.18 3.73 8.71
C ALA A 271 2.21 3.20 9.79
N GLN A 272 2.18 1.88 9.95
CA GLN A 272 1.24 1.20 10.83
C GLN A 272 1.87 0.92 12.20
N PRO A 273 1.09 0.91 13.29
CA PRO A 273 1.60 0.54 14.61
C PRO A 273 1.92 -0.95 14.68
N MET A 274 3.13 -1.29 15.14
CA MET A 274 3.53 -2.67 15.45
C MET A 274 2.87 -3.16 16.75
N VAL A 275 3.05 -4.43 17.12
CA VAL A 275 2.63 -4.89 18.45
C VAL A 275 3.51 -4.20 19.51
N ALA A 276 2.87 -3.65 20.54
CA ALA A 276 3.59 -3.02 21.64
C ALA A 276 4.49 -4.04 22.35
N ALA A 277 5.60 -3.59 22.92
CA ALA A 277 6.44 -4.47 23.75
C ALA A 277 5.61 -5.10 24.88
N ALA A 278 5.95 -6.34 25.24
CA ALA A 278 5.31 -7.01 26.36
C ALA A 278 5.45 -6.17 27.63
N GLU A 279 4.39 -6.10 28.43
CA GLU A 279 4.44 -5.47 29.76
C GLU A 279 5.61 -6.04 30.57
N PRO A 280 6.29 -5.25 31.42
CA PRO A 280 7.49 -5.69 32.14
C PRO A 280 7.33 -7.04 32.84
N GLU A 281 6.18 -7.26 33.49
CA GLU A 281 5.83 -8.54 34.13
C GLU A 281 5.78 -9.72 33.15
N ALA A 282 5.16 -9.54 31.98
CA ALA A 282 5.12 -10.58 30.95
C ALA A 282 6.51 -10.82 30.36
N ALA A 283 7.27 -9.75 30.11
CA ALA A 283 8.62 -9.84 29.56
C ALA A 283 9.55 -10.62 30.50
N GLU A 284 9.50 -10.35 31.81
CA GLU A 284 10.27 -11.05 32.82
C GLU A 284 9.91 -12.55 32.89
N LEU A 285 8.62 -12.88 32.87
CA LEU A 285 8.15 -14.28 32.89
C LEU A 285 8.56 -15.01 31.61
N ILE A 286 8.36 -14.40 30.44
CA ILE A 286 8.69 -14.96 29.12
C ILE A 286 10.19 -15.25 29.00
N ALA A 287 11.05 -14.34 29.47
CA ALA A 287 12.50 -14.49 29.37
C ALA A 287 13.04 -15.73 30.13
N GLY A 288 12.30 -16.26 31.11
CA GLY A 288 12.66 -17.46 31.86
C GLY A 288 12.16 -18.79 31.26
N CYS A 289 11.38 -18.74 30.17
CA CYS A 289 10.70 -19.89 29.59
C CYS A 289 11.53 -20.57 28.49
N ASP A 290 11.41 -21.90 28.41
CA ASP A 290 11.81 -22.64 27.23
C ASP A 290 10.95 -22.20 26.01
N PRO A 291 11.57 -21.71 24.92
CA PRO A 291 10.84 -21.13 23.80
C PRO A 291 9.84 -22.09 23.14
N ALA A 292 10.16 -23.38 23.04
CA ALA A 292 9.29 -24.36 22.40
C ALA A 292 8.01 -24.60 23.22
N SER A 293 8.15 -24.83 24.53
CA SER A 293 6.98 -25.00 25.41
C SER A 293 6.14 -23.72 25.53
N LEU A 294 6.77 -22.54 25.50
CA LEU A 294 6.06 -21.25 25.48
C LEU A 294 5.25 -21.09 24.19
N ALA A 295 5.81 -21.48 23.04
CA ALA A 295 5.13 -21.47 21.76
C ALA A 295 3.97 -22.48 21.68
N GLU A 296 4.13 -23.67 22.24
CA GLU A 296 3.04 -24.64 22.40
C GLU A 296 1.89 -24.05 23.24
N PHE A 297 2.22 -23.39 24.36
CA PHE A 297 1.26 -22.68 25.17
C PHE A 297 0.55 -21.55 24.40
N GLY A 298 1.31 -20.70 23.70
CA GLY A 298 0.77 -19.59 22.90
C GLY A 298 -0.15 -20.07 21.78
N ARG A 299 0.24 -21.15 21.10
CA ARG A 299 -0.55 -21.80 20.04
C ARG A 299 -1.84 -22.42 20.59
N ALA A 300 -1.78 -23.09 21.74
CA ALA A 300 -2.98 -23.63 22.40
C ALA A 300 -3.95 -22.51 22.82
N LEU A 301 -3.42 -21.39 23.33
CA LEU A 301 -4.23 -20.22 23.65
C LEU A 301 -4.96 -19.67 22.41
N PHE A 302 -4.27 -19.59 21.28
CA PHE A 302 -4.87 -19.21 20.00
C PHE A 302 -5.93 -20.20 19.52
N ASP A 303 -5.68 -21.50 19.65
CA ASP A 303 -6.58 -22.56 19.24
C ASP A 303 -7.88 -22.61 20.06
N GLU A 304 -7.78 -22.43 21.38
CA GLU A 304 -8.95 -22.32 22.25
C GLU A 304 -9.79 -21.09 21.89
N TRP A 305 -9.16 -19.94 21.61
CA TRP A 305 -9.88 -18.75 21.16
C TRP A 305 -10.57 -18.95 19.80
N LEU A 306 -9.93 -19.66 18.86
CA LEU A 306 -10.56 -20.02 17.58
C LEU A 306 -11.76 -20.96 17.78
N THR A 307 -11.62 -21.92 18.70
CA THR A 307 -12.65 -22.93 19.03
C THR A 307 -13.87 -22.28 19.70
N ASP A 308 -13.65 -21.26 20.53
CA ASP A 308 -14.70 -20.45 21.18
C ASP A 308 -15.34 -19.43 20.21
N GLU A 309 -15.22 -19.63 18.91
CA GLU A 309 -15.74 -18.76 17.83
C GLU A 309 -15.18 -17.33 17.83
N MET A 310 -14.02 -17.13 18.45
CA MET A 310 -13.27 -15.87 18.49
C MET A 310 -14.07 -14.70 19.09
N PRO A 311 -14.38 -14.71 20.39
CA PRO A 311 -15.08 -13.61 21.06
C PRO A 311 -14.28 -12.31 20.96
N ALA A 312 -14.95 -11.20 20.68
CA ALA A 312 -14.31 -9.89 20.48
C ALA A 312 -13.72 -9.30 21.78
N SER A 313 -14.20 -9.73 22.96
CA SER A 313 -13.60 -9.35 24.24
C SER A 313 -12.19 -9.91 24.42
N GLU A 314 -11.90 -11.04 23.78
CA GLU A 314 -10.65 -11.79 23.91
C GLU A 314 -9.74 -11.66 22.67
N ALA A 315 -9.96 -10.65 21.82
CA ALA A 315 -9.14 -10.43 20.63
C ALA A 315 -7.66 -10.17 20.92
N TRP A 316 -7.30 -9.83 22.17
CA TRP A 316 -5.92 -9.69 22.66
C TRP A 316 -5.05 -10.93 22.43
N VAL A 317 -5.67 -12.11 22.26
CA VAL A 317 -4.97 -13.36 21.96
C VAL A 317 -4.15 -13.26 20.67
N VAL A 318 -4.59 -12.45 19.70
CA VAL A 318 -3.86 -12.21 18.45
C VAL A 318 -2.55 -11.45 18.70
N PRO A 319 -2.55 -10.18 19.20
CA PRO A 319 -1.30 -9.47 19.48
C PRO A 319 -0.40 -10.20 20.49
N ALA A 320 -0.97 -10.96 21.44
CA ALA A 320 -0.17 -11.77 22.36
C ALA A 320 0.76 -12.78 21.65
N GLN A 321 0.40 -13.27 20.46
CA GLN A 321 1.25 -14.21 19.71
C GLN A 321 2.59 -13.61 19.27
N ALA A 322 2.72 -12.28 19.19
CA ALA A 322 4.02 -11.66 18.94
C ALA A 322 5.02 -11.84 20.11
N HIS A 323 4.54 -12.22 21.29
CA HIS A 323 5.36 -12.42 22.48
C HIS A 323 5.61 -13.89 22.82
N VAL A 324 4.64 -14.76 22.48
CA VAL A 324 4.68 -16.18 22.88
C VAL A 324 4.65 -17.16 21.71
N GLY A 325 4.33 -16.74 20.49
CA GLY A 325 4.20 -17.64 19.34
C GLY A 325 5.53 -17.89 18.61
N ASP A 326 5.59 -19.01 17.87
CA ASP A 326 6.68 -19.38 16.97
C ASP A 326 6.21 -19.44 15.51
N ASP A 327 7.09 -19.91 14.61
CA ASP A 327 6.78 -20.10 13.18
C ASP A 327 5.59 -21.04 12.94
N ALA A 328 5.42 -22.08 13.76
CA ALA A 328 4.27 -22.99 13.66
C ALA A 328 2.96 -22.31 14.11
N THR A 329 3.03 -21.36 15.05
CA THR A 329 1.90 -20.46 15.34
C THR A 329 1.61 -19.53 14.16
N MET A 330 2.64 -18.98 13.50
CA MET A 330 2.44 -18.10 12.32
C MET A 330 1.82 -18.85 11.13
N ASP A 331 2.23 -20.10 10.89
CA ASP A 331 1.61 -21.00 9.91
C ASP A 331 0.11 -21.22 10.18
N ARG A 332 -0.29 -21.23 11.46
CA ARG A 332 -1.69 -21.38 11.86
C ARG A 332 -2.47 -20.07 11.83
N LEU A 333 -1.84 -18.95 12.14
CA LEU A 333 -2.43 -17.61 12.14
C LEU A 333 -2.67 -17.09 10.72
N ALA A 334 -1.69 -17.21 9.82
CA ALA A 334 -1.74 -16.58 8.49
C ALA A 334 -2.95 -16.95 7.63
N PRO A 335 -3.44 -18.21 7.58
CA PRO A 335 -4.70 -18.55 6.89
C PRO A 335 -5.92 -17.82 7.47
N GLN A 336 -5.97 -17.62 8.79
CA GLN A 336 -7.06 -16.89 9.44
C GLN A 336 -7.04 -15.42 9.05
N VAL A 337 -5.85 -14.80 9.11
CA VAL A 337 -5.60 -13.40 8.72
C VAL A 337 -6.07 -13.14 7.28
N ARG A 338 -5.75 -14.05 6.34
CA ARG A 338 -6.22 -13.98 4.95
C ARG A 338 -7.75 -14.02 4.80
N SER A 339 -8.42 -14.78 5.66
CA SER A 339 -9.87 -15.01 5.55
C SER A 339 -10.74 -13.93 6.23
N TRP A 340 -10.21 -13.22 7.22
CA TRP A 340 -10.97 -12.26 8.04
C TRP A 340 -11.54 -11.06 7.26
N PRO A 341 -10.81 -10.46 6.29
CA PRO A 341 -11.34 -9.48 5.35
C PRO A 341 -12.70 -9.83 4.74
N ALA A 342 -12.79 -11.01 4.11
CA ALA A 342 -13.99 -11.49 3.45
C ALA A 342 -15.17 -11.75 4.41
N ARG A 343 -14.89 -11.78 5.72
CA ARG A 343 -15.88 -11.97 6.79
C ARG A 343 -16.14 -10.68 7.57
N SER A 344 -15.74 -9.52 7.05
CA SER A 344 -15.89 -8.20 7.68
C SER A 344 -15.19 -8.08 9.05
N ARG A 345 -14.11 -8.85 9.27
CA ARG A 345 -13.33 -8.86 10.53
C ARG A 345 -12.03 -8.07 10.38
N TRP A 346 -12.13 -6.86 9.84
CA TRP A 346 -11.00 -6.03 9.44
C TRP A 346 -9.97 -5.75 10.54
N ALA A 347 -10.43 -5.37 11.74
CA ALA A 347 -9.54 -5.06 12.86
C ALA A 347 -8.62 -6.25 13.22
N ARG A 348 -9.13 -7.48 13.15
CA ARG A 348 -8.34 -8.68 13.44
C ARG A 348 -7.27 -8.95 12.39
N ALA A 349 -7.58 -8.67 11.12
CA ALA A 349 -6.61 -8.79 10.04
C ALA A 349 -5.44 -7.83 10.24
N ILE A 350 -5.72 -6.60 10.67
CA ILE A 350 -4.70 -5.59 11.01
C ILE A 350 -3.83 -6.08 12.17
N ASP A 351 -4.44 -6.58 13.26
CA ASP A 351 -3.70 -7.16 14.39
C ASP A 351 -2.82 -8.33 13.92
N GLY A 352 -3.33 -9.18 13.02
CA GLY A 352 -2.59 -10.28 12.42
C GLY A 352 -1.40 -9.84 11.57
N TYR A 353 -1.55 -8.80 10.75
CA TYR A 353 -0.43 -8.23 10.00
C TYR A 353 0.65 -7.67 10.93
N ALA A 354 0.24 -6.98 12.00
CA ALA A 354 1.15 -6.47 13.01
C ALA A 354 1.91 -7.60 13.71
N VAL A 355 1.25 -8.71 14.05
CA VAL A 355 1.90 -9.89 14.65
C VAL A 355 2.93 -10.50 13.71
N LEU A 356 2.58 -10.71 12.43
CA LEU A 356 3.51 -11.28 11.44
C LEU A 356 4.72 -10.36 11.23
N ALA A 357 4.50 -9.04 11.16
CA ALA A 357 5.56 -8.06 11.01
C ALA A 357 6.44 -7.93 12.27
N THR A 358 5.84 -7.95 13.46
CA THR A 358 6.56 -7.83 14.73
C THR A 358 7.36 -9.10 15.04
N GLY A 359 6.77 -10.28 14.81
CA GLY A 359 7.47 -11.55 14.96
C GLY A 359 8.66 -11.62 14.01
N GLY A 360 8.50 -11.11 12.78
CA GLY A 360 9.61 -10.75 11.92
C GLY A 360 10.52 -11.90 11.53
N THR A 361 10.10 -13.17 11.68
CA THR A 361 10.81 -14.37 11.23
C THR A 361 10.62 -14.58 9.72
N ASP A 362 11.45 -15.42 9.10
CA ASP A 362 11.32 -15.68 7.67
C ASP A 362 9.99 -16.36 7.32
N VAL A 363 9.45 -17.21 8.20
CA VAL A 363 8.11 -17.80 8.02
C VAL A 363 7.03 -16.71 8.13
N ALA A 364 7.07 -15.88 9.16
CA ALA A 364 6.08 -14.81 9.36
C ALA A 364 6.07 -13.82 8.18
N LEU A 365 7.25 -13.39 7.73
CA LEU A 365 7.37 -12.43 6.63
C LEU A 365 7.04 -13.05 5.27
N ARG A 366 7.28 -14.36 5.06
CA ARG A 366 6.77 -15.07 3.87
C ARG A 366 5.25 -15.09 3.82
N HIS A 367 4.58 -15.32 4.96
CA HIS A 367 3.12 -15.23 5.01
C HIS A 367 2.62 -13.84 4.70
N LEU A 368 3.28 -12.81 5.24
CA LEU A 368 2.93 -11.41 4.97
C LEU A 368 3.15 -11.03 3.50
N LEU A 369 4.24 -11.49 2.88
CA LEU A 369 4.49 -11.33 1.44
C LEU A 369 3.43 -12.06 0.61
N ALA A 370 3.08 -13.30 0.93
CA ALA A 370 2.04 -14.05 0.22
C ALA A 370 0.64 -13.44 0.37
N ILE A 371 0.37 -12.77 1.50
CA ILE A 371 -0.85 -11.99 1.73
C ILE A 371 -0.90 -10.78 0.78
N GLU A 372 0.19 -10.04 0.68
CA GLU A 372 0.33 -8.88 -0.23
C GLU A 372 0.13 -9.30 -1.69
N GLU A 373 0.81 -10.36 -2.14
CA GLU A 373 0.73 -10.85 -3.51
C GLU A 373 -0.64 -11.48 -3.86
N GLY A 374 -1.33 -12.06 -2.88
CA GLY A 374 -2.56 -12.83 -3.08
C GLY A 374 -3.86 -12.02 -2.95
N MET A 375 -3.83 -10.77 -2.46
CA MET A 375 -5.02 -9.95 -2.29
C MET A 375 -5.13 -8.90 -3.39
N SER A 376 -6.19 -8.96 -4.21
CA SER A 376 -6.45 -7.95 -5.24
C SER A 376 -6.78 -6.58 -4.63
N GLY A 377 -5.89 -5.60 -4.80
CA GLY A 377 -6.15 -4.16 -4.97
C GLY A 377 -7.05 -3.39 -3.97
N GLY A 378 -7.32 -3.91 -2.77
CA GLY A 378 -8.11 -3.19 -1.75
C GLY A 378 -7.25 -2.52 -0.67
N PRO A 379 -7.83 -1.64 0.17
CA PRO A 379 -7.13 -0.92 1.26
C PRO A 379 -6.38 -1.81 2.29
N ASN A 380 -6.59 -3.12 2.25
CA ASN A 380 -5.92 -4.10 3.12
C ASN A 380 -4.61 -4.61 2.51
N ASN A 381 -4.53 -4.68 1.18
CA ASN A 381 -3.25 -4.93 0.51
C ASN A 381 -2.28 -3.79 0.84
N GLU A 382 -2.76 -2.54 0.76
CA GLU A 382 -2.00 -1.35 1.13
C GLU A 382 -1.43 -1.41 2.56
N ARG A 383 -2.19 -1.89 3.55
CA ARG A 383 -1.65 -2.09 4.90
C ARG A 383 -0.63 -3.21 4.99
N ALA A 384 -0.86 -4.34 4.32
CA ALA A 384 0.06 -5.48 4.34
C ALA A 384 1.44 -5.09 3.77
N ILE A 385 1.48 -4.35 2.65
CA ILE A 385 2.73 -3.84 2.09
C ILE A 385 3.42 -2.85 3.02
N VAL A 386 2.68 -2.00 3.75
CA VAL A 386 3.29 -1.10 4.74
C VAL A 386 3.92 -1.88 5.89
N TYR A 387 3.21 -2.85 6.47
CA TYR A 387 3.77 -3.72 7.51
C TYR A 387 5.03 -4.45 7.02
N LEU A 388 5.01 -4.96 5.78
CA LEU A 388 6.17 -5.62 5.17
C LEU A 388 7.34 -4.65 4.97
N THR A 389 7.04 -3.40 4.58
CA THR A 389 8.04 -2.33 4.43
C THR A 389 8.69 -1.99 5.77
N GLN A 390 7.90 -1.85 6.83
CA GLN A 390 8.42 -1.58 8.17
C GLN A 390 9.26 -2.76 8.69
N ALA A 391 8.82 -4.01 8.47
CA ALA A 391 9.57 -5.20 8.85
C ALA A 391 10.88 -5.37 8.07
N ALA A 392 10.89 -5.07 6.77
CA ALA A 392 12.10 -5.07 5.95
C ALA A 392 13.10 -4.01 6.45
N ALA A 393 12.62 -2.81 6.76
CA ALA A 393 13.45 -1.72 7.27
C ALA A 393 14.12 -2.07 8.61
N THR A 394 13.44 -2.80 9.51
CA THR A 394 14.04 -3.32 10.75
C THR A 394 15.25 -4.22 10.50
N ARG A 395 15.28 -4.91 9.34
CA ARG A 395 16.42 -5.73 8.90
C ARG A 395 17.43 -4.96 8.03
N GLY A 396 17.24 -3.65 7.83
CA GLY A 396 18.06 -2.83 6.94
C GLY A 396 17.88 -3.17 5.46
N LEU A 397 16.70 -3.70 5.07
CA LEU A 397 16.40 -4.16 3.72
C LEU A 397 15.22 -3.38 3.13
N THR A 398 15.20 -3.25 1.80
CA THR A 398 13.95 -2.94 1.08
C THR A 398 13.05 -4.16 1.01
N VAL A 399 11.76 -3.97 0.70
CA VAL A 399 10.82 -5.09 0.46
C VAL A 399 11.34 -6.03 -0.63
N THR A 400 11.95 -5.48 -1.68
CA THR A 400 12.55 -6.27 -2.78
C THR A 400 13.70 -7.13 -2.28
N GLN A 401 14.64 -6.53 -1.53
CA GLN A 401 15.76 -7.25 -0.96
C GLN A 401 15.33 -8.33 0.04
N LEU A 402 14.26 -8.07 0.80
CA LEU A 402 13.65 -9.05 1.70
C LEU A 402 13.01 -10.19 0.90
N ALA A 403 12.21 -9.91 -0.13
CA ALA A 403 11.56 -10.92 -0.96
C ALA A 403 12.58 -11.86 -1.65
N ASP A 404 13.71 -11.32 -2.11
CA ASP A 404 14.80 -12.13 -2.67
C ASP A 404 15.34 -13.14 -1.64
N ARG A 405 15.57 -12.70 -0.39
CA ARG A 405 16.08 -13.55 0.71
C ARG A 405 15.06 -14.55 1.25
N LEU A 406 13.76 -14.22 1.18
CA LEU A 406 12.68 -15.09 1.63
C LEU A 406 12.28 -16.16 0.60
N THR A 407 12.87 -16.15 -0.60
CA THR A 407 12.56 -17.11 -1.65
C THR A 407 12.90 -18.53 -1.18
N VAL A 408 11.95 -19.46 -1.32
CA VAL A 408 12.11 -20.84 -0.85
C VAL A 408 12.97 -21.63 -1.83
N THR A 409 14.00 -22.32 -1.34
CA THR A 409 14.93 -23.11 -2.17
C THR A 409 14.42 -24.52 -2.49
N HIS A 410 13.40 -25.00 -1.78
CA HIS A 410 12.91 -26.39 -1.81
C HIS A 410 13.99 -27.44 -1.50
N GLY A 411 15.05 -27.05 -0.78
CA GLY A 411 16.19 -27.90 -0.44
C GLY A 411 17.20 -28.09 -1.59
N LEU A 412 17.04 -27.39 -2.71
CA LEU A 412 17.97 -27.46 -3.84
C LEU A 412 19.38 -26.93 -3.49
N ASP A 413 19.49 -26.06 -2.51
CA ASP A 413 20.74 -25.49 -1.99
C ASP A 413 21.60 -26.51 -1.22
N ALA A 414 20.98 -27.49 -0.57
CA ALA A 414 21.66 -28.59 0.10
C ALA A 414 21.83 -29.85 -0.78
N GLY A 415 21.21 -29.87 -1.95
CA GLY A 415 21.08 -31.05 -2.80
C GLY A 415 19.97 -31.99 -2.32
N ILE A 416 19.31 -32.66 -3.28
CA ILE A 416 18.16 -33.52 -3.00
C ILE A 416 18.48 -34.93 -3.48
N THR A 417 18.47 -35.87 -2.54
CA THR A 417 18.63 -37.31 -2.81
C THR A 417 17.32 -38.04 -2.53
N LEU A 418 16.82 -38.75 -3.53
CA LEU A 418 15.68 -39.65 -3.40
C LEU A 418 16.21 -41.05 -3.09
N ASP A 419 16.07 -41.46 -1.84
CA ASP A 419 16.45 -42.80 -1.41
C ASP A 419 15.27 -43.77 -1.55
N TYR A 420 15.47 -44.84 -2.33
CA TYR A 420 14.48 -45.91 -2.47
C TYR A 420 14.89 -47.14 -1.66
N GLY A 421 16.05 -47.13 -0.98
CA GLY A 421 16.68 -48.27 -0.31
C GLY A 421 17.83 -48.86 -1.14
N PRO A 422 17.56 -49.82 -2.05
CA PRO A 422 18.61 -50.47 -2.84
C PRO A 422 19.16 -49.59 -3.97
N ARG A 423 18.56 -48.41 -4.20
CA ARG A 423 18.95 -47.45 -5.23
C ARG A 423 18.64 -46.04 -4.76
N THR A 424 19.47 -45.09 -5.17
CA THR A 424 19.30 -43.67 -4.88
C THR A 424 19.33 -42.87 -6.18
N PHE A 425 18.65 -41.73 -6.17
CA PHE A 425 18.65 -40.80 -7.30
C PHE A 425 18.96 -39.39 -6.82
N THR A 426 19.87 -38.70 -7.49
CA THR A 426 20.14 -37.28 -7.22
C THR A 426 19.22 -36.42 -8.08
N VAL A 427 18.55 -35.44 -7.49
CA VAL A 427 17.70 -34.49 -8.23
C VAL A 427 18.51 -33.24 -8.58
N VAL A 428 18.45 -32.85 -9.85
CA VAL A 428 19.10 -31.67 -10.41
C VAL A 428 18.09 -30.89 -11.25
N THR A 429 18.25 -29.58 -11.37
CA THR A 429 17.43 -28.72 -12.23
C THR A 429 18.23 -28.26 -13.44
N ASP A 430 17.57 -28.09 -14.59
CA ASP A 430 18.13 -27.33 -15.70
C ASP A 430 17.91 -25.82 -15.54
N ASP A 431 18.39 -25.03 -16.51
CA ASP A 431 18.29 -23.56 -16.47
C ASP A 431 16.84 -23.04 -16.53
N GLN A 432 15.91 -23.87 -17.01
CA GLN A 432 14.47 -23.60 -17.01
C GLN A 432 13.79 -24.06 -15.70
N LEU A 433 14.58 -24.45 -14.69
CA LEU A 433 14.12 -24.94 -13.40
C LEU A 433 13.23 -26.19 -13.50
N THR A 434 13.46 -27.02 -14.54
CA THR A 434 12.80 -28.32 -14.66
C THR A 434 13.65 -29.38 -13.95
N PRO A 435 13.12 -30.03 -12.90
CA PRO A 435 13.88 -31.03 -12.15
C PRO A 435 13.91 -32.36 -12.92
N TYR A 436 15.08 -33.00 -12.91
CA TYR A 436 15.34 -34.33 -13.42
C TYR A 436 16.15 -35.15 -12.41
N ALA A 437 16.14 -36.47 -12.56
CA ALA A 437 16.86 -37.39 -11.69
C ALA A 437 18.12 -37.93 -12.39
N ILE A 438 19.18 -38.16 -11.63
CA ILE A 438 20.39 -38.84 -12.06
C ILE A 438 20.48 -40.13 -11.25
N ASP A 439 20.61 -41.28 -11.93
CA ASP A 439 20.80 -42.56 -11.25
C ASP A 439 22.26 -42.78 -10.80
N ALA A 440 22.53 -43.86 -10.06
CA ALA A 440 23.87 -44.20 -9.59
C ALA A 440 24.91 -44.38 -10.72
N GLY A 441 24.46 -44.63 -11.97
CA GLY A 441 25.32 -44.74 -13.14
C GLY A 441 25.55 -43.42 -13.87
N GLY A 442 25.04 -42.30 -13.34
CA GLY A 442 25.16 -40.98 -13.96
C GLY A 442 24.16 -40.71 -15.09
N ARG A 443 23.20 -41.61 -15.34
CA ARG A 443 22.22 -41.43 -16.42
C ARG A 443 21.14 -40.43 -16.01
N ARG A 444 20.94 -39.41 -16.87
CA ARG A 444 19.84 -38.44 -16.75
C ARG A 444 18.49 -39.10 -17.08
N LEU A 445 17.54 -38.99 -16.16
CA LEU A 445 16.17 -39.47 -16.25
C LEU A 445 15.21 -38.30 -16.03
N ALA A 446 14.22 -38.12 -16.91
CA ALA A 446 13.22 -37.06 -16.77
C ALA A 446 12.40 -37.14 -15.46
N ARG A 447 12.35 -38.33 -14.84
CA ARG A 447 11.83 -38.60 -13.50
C ARG A 447 12.43 -39.91 -12.99
N PRO A 448 12.53 -40.11 -11.67
CA PRO A 448 12.90 -41.42 -11.14
C PRO A 448 11.88 -42.49 -11.59
N PRO A 449 12.28 -43.76 -11.75
CA PRO A 449 11.37 -44.86 -12.02
C PRO A 449 10.32 -44.98 -10.92
N LYS A 450 9.14 -45.55 -11.24
CA LYS A 450 8.16 -45.89 -10.21
C LYS A 450 8.80 -46.87 -9.20
N PRO A 451 8.49 -46.75 -7.90
CA PRO A 451 8.96 -47.71 -6.90
C PRO A 451 8.49 -49.12 -7.24
N GLY A 452 9.39 -50.09 -7.11
CA GLY A 452 9.14 -51.52 -7.24
C GLY A 452 9.05 -52.22 -5.89
N VAL A 453 8.77 -53.53 -5.92
CA VAL A 453 8.54 -54.35 -4.70
C VAL A 453 9.74 -54.41 -3.75
N LYS A 454 10.97 -54.17 -4.24
CA LYS A 454 12.20 -54.20 -3.45
C LYS A 454 12.60 -52.84 -2.85
N ASP A 455 11.88 -51.77 -3.21
CA ASP A 455 12.16 -50.43 -2.69
C ASP A 455 11.52 -50.25 -1.31
N THR A 456 12.28 -49.72 -0.36
CA THR A 456 11.89 -49.58 1.05
C THR A 456 11.20 -48.25 1.37
N ASP A 457 11.37 -47.23 0.51
CA ASP A 457 10.68 -45.95 0.63
C ASP A 457 9.97 -45.57 -0.69
N PRO A 458 8.72 -46.05 -0.88
CA PRO A 458 7.93 -45.67 -2.06
C PRO A 458 7.47 -44.20 -2.05
N GLU A 459 7.50 -43.50 -0.91
CA GLU A 459 7.10 -42.09 -0.83
C GLU A 459 8.10 -41.15 -1.51
N ALA A 460 9.36 -41.56 -1.67
CA ALA A 460 10.38 -40.83 -2.41
C ALA A 460 9.92 -40.42 -3.83
N TYR A 461 9.16 -41.28 -4.52
CA TYR A 461 8.57 -40.93 -5.82
C TYR A 461 7.55 -39.79 -5.71
N GLN A 462 6.69 -39.83 -4.68
CA GLN A 462 5.69 -38.78 -4.46
C GLN A 462 6.34 -37.47 -4.00
N ARG A 463 7.42 -37.52 -3.21
CA ARG A 463 8.24 -36.36 -2.85
C ARG A 463 8.80 -35.67 -4.10
N PHE A 464 9.31 -36.43 -5.07
CA PHE A 464 9.76 -35.86 -6.36
C PHE A 464 8.60 -35.19 -7.14
N LEU A 465 7.43 -35.81 -7.20
CA LEU A 465 6.29 -35.23 -7.90
C LEU A 465 5.80 -33.93 -7.25
N ARG A 466 5.78 -33.87 -5.90
CA ARG A 466 5.47 -32.65 -5.15
C ARG A 466 6.52 -31.56 -5.42
N LEU A 467 7.81 -31.89 -5.27
CA LEU A 467 8.92 -30.98 -5.58
C LEU A 467 8.79 -30.39 -6.99
N LYS A 468 8.51 -31.23 -8.00
CA LYS A 468 8.31 -30.76 -9.38
C LYS A 468 7.17 -29.76 -9.52
N LYS A 469 6.06 -29.96 -8.79
CA LYS A 469 4.92 -29.04 -8.80
C LYS A 469 5.27 -27.73 -8.07
N ASP A 470 5.87 -27.83 -6.90
CA ASP A 470 6.16 -26.69 -6.03
C ASP A 470 7.25 -25.79 -6.62
N LEU A 471 8.28 -26.39 -7.21
CA LEU A 471 9.34 -25.69 -7.94
C LEU A 471 8.77 -24.93 -9.15
N ARG A 472 7.87 -25.56 -9.93
CA ARG A 472 7.21 -24.87 -11.05
C ARG A 472 6.39 -23.68 -10.57
N SER A 473 5.61 -23.85 -9.52
CA SER A 473 4.80 -22.76 -8.94
C SER A 473 5.69 -21.61 -8.46
N THR A 474 6.82 -21.95 -7.82
CA THR A 474 7.78 -20.96 -7.34
C THR A 474 8.43 -20.24 -8.51
N ALA A 475 8.92 -20.95 -9.52
CA ALA A 475 9.53 -20.37 -10.71
C ALA A 475 8.58 -19.37 -11.40
N VAL A 476 7.32 -19.74 -11.63
CA VAL A 476 6.31 -18.85 -12.22
C VAL A 476 6.13 -17.57 -11.38
N ALA A 477 6.01 -17.72 -10.05
CA ALA A 477 5.86 -16.57 -9.15
C ALA A 477 7.09 -15.66 -9.16
N GLN A 478 8.30 -16.23 -9.19
CA GLN A 478 9.56 -15.48 -9.23
C GLN A 478 9.75 -14.75 -10.57
N ILE A 479 9.40 -15.39 -11.69
CA ILE A 479 9.43 -14.77 -13.02
C ILE A 479 8.49 -13.56 -13.05
N ALA A 480 7.25 -13.72 -12.59
CA ALA A 480 6.27 -12.63 -12.52
C ALA A 480 6.72 -11.51 -11.56
N ARG A 481 7.47 -11.83 -10.49
CA ARG A 481 8.05 -10.82 -9.59
C ARG A 481 9.17 -10.04 -10.27
N LEU A 482 10.10 -10.72 -10.95
CA LEU A 482 11.20 -10.07 -11.66
C LEU A 482 10.70 -9.17 -12.81
N GLU A 483 9.63 -9.58 -13.49
CA GLU A 483 8.96 -8.71 -14.47
C GLU A 483 8.34 -7.47 -13.81
N ARG A 484 7.65 -7.63 -12.67
CA ARG A 484 7.17 -6.48 -11.87
C ARG A 484 8.30 -5.57 -11.39
N ASP A 485 9.43 -6.14 -11.01
CA ASP A 485 10.61 -5.38 -10.58
C ASP A 485 11.17 -4.53 -11.71
N MET A 486 11.20 -5.05 -12.95
CA MET A 486 11.54 -4.28 -14.15
C MET A 486 10.55 -3.11 -14.35
N LEU A 487 9.25 -3.40 -14.35
CA LEU A 487 8.21 -2.39 -14.60
C LEU A 487 8.14 -1.30 -13.53
N ALA A 488 8.46 -1.65 -12.28
CA ALA A 488 8.43 -0.72 -11.15
C ALA A 488 9.82 -0.10 -10.81
N HIS A 489 10.82 -0.30 -11.66
CA HIS A 489 12.20 0.20 -11.47
C HIS A 489 12.77 -0.13 -10.08
N ARG A 490 12.60 -1.38 -9.65
CA ARG A 490 13.04 -1.81 -8.31
C ARG A 490 14.53 -2.11 -8.29
N LEU A 491 15.27 -1.19 -7.69
CA LEU A 491 16.72 -1.24 -7.59
C LEU A 491 17.20 -2.01 -6.36
N ARG A 492 18.41 -2.58 -6.47
CA ARG A 492 19.14 -3.23 -5.37
C ARG A 492 20.65 -2.99 -5.51
N PRO A 493 21.42 -2.99 -4.42
CA PRO A 493 22.88 -2.92 -4.51
C PRO A 493 23.45 -4.09 -5.32
N ALA A 494 24.50 -3.85 -6.11
CA ALA A 494 25.19 -4.90 -6.87
C ALA A 494 25.70 -6.04 -5.98
N SER A 495 26.06 -5.73 -4.72
CA SER A 495 26.45 -6.72 -3.71
C SER A 495 25.37 -7.78 -3.47
N ASP A 496 24.10 -7.40 -3.51
CA ASP A 496 22.98 -8.33 -3.28
C ASP A 496 22.84 -9.33 -4.43
N LEU A 497 23.08 -8.91 -5.67
CA LEU A 497 23.06 -9.81 -6.82
C LEU A 497 24.08 -10.94 -6.64
N ARG A 498 25.30 -10.60 -6.21
CA ARG A 498 26.37 -11.57 -5.97
C ARG A 498 26.17 -12.43 -4.72
N ALA A 499 25.70 -11.84 -3.63
CA ALA A 499 25.63 -12.50 -2.32
C ALA A 499 24.32 -13.27 -2.09
N VAL A 500 23.23 -12.89 -2.75
CA VAL A 500 21.89 -13.43 -2.50
C VAL A 500 21.32 -14.09 -3.75
N LEU A 501 21.19 -13.36 -4.85
CA LEU A 501 20.45 -13.86 -6.01
C LEU A 501 21.26 -14.92 -6.78
N HIS A 502 22.53 -14.67 -7.04
CA HIS A 502 23.42 -15.56 -7.80
C HIS A 502 23.62 -16.95 -7.17
N PRO A 503 23.90 -17.10 -5.85
CA PRO A 503 24.04 -18.42 -5.23
C PRO A 503 22.70 -19.14 -5.03
N HIS A 504 21.57 -18.44 -5.16
CA HIS A 504 20.27 -19.05 -4.93
C HIS A 504 19.91 -20.04 -6.07
N PRO A 505 19.51 -21.29 -5.76
CA PRO A 505 19.31 -22.33 -6.78
C PRO A 505 18.19 -22.02 -7.78
N ILE A 506 17.19 -21.23 -7.38
CA ILE A 506 16.08 -20.77 -8.25
C ILE A 506 16.33 -19.38 -8.86
N LEU A 507 16.71 -18.37 -8.07
CA LEU A 507 16.90 -17.01 -8.59
C LEU A 507 18.14 -16.90 -9.48
N GLY A 508 19.24 -17.58 -9.16
CA GLY A 508 20.50 -17.52 -9.91
C GLY A 508 20.32 -17.79 -11.41
N PRO A 509 19.71 -18.93 -11.81
CA PRO A 509 19.43 -19.21 -13.21
C PRO A 509 18.47 -18.22 -13.89
N LEU A 510 17.58 -17.55 -13.14
CA LEU A 510 16.67 -16.54 -13.69
C LEU A 510 17.40 -15.22 -13.95
N VAL A 511 18.16 -14.73 -12.96
CA VAL A 511 18.79 -13.39 -13.02
C VAL A 511 19.94 -13.32 -14.01
N ARG A 512 20.63 -14.44 -14.27
CA ARG A 512 21.69 -14.53 -15.29
C ARG A 512 21.18 -14.34 -16.71
N ARG A 513 19.89 -14.64 -16.95
CA ARG A 513 19.24 -14.56 -18.26
C ARG A 513 18.52 -13.23 -18.49
N LEU A 514 18.75 -12.24 -17.63
CA LEU A 514 18.18 -10.91 -17.70
C LEU A 514 19.26 -9.87 -18.00
N LEU A 515 18.85 -8.81 -18.69
CA LEU A 515 19.66 -7.61 -18.87
C LEU A 515 19.50 -6.70 -17.65
N TRP A 516 20.62 -6.27 -17.08
CA TRP A 516 20.70 -5.41 -15.90
C TRP A 516 21.18 -4.02 -16.27
N GLY A 517 20.83 -3.04 -15.45
CA GLY A 517 21.18 -1.64 -15.63
C GLY A 517 21.71 -1.07 -14.33
N GLU A 518 22.77 -0.30 -14.41
CA GLU A 518 23.24 0.53 -13.30
C GLU A 518 22.54 1.89 -13.36
N TYR A 519 22.00 2.33 -12.23
CA TYR A 519 21.19 3.54 -12.14
C TYR A 519 21.81 4.56 -11.18
N ASP A 520 21.72 5.84 -11.53
CA ASP A 520 22.15 6.94 -10.65
C ASP A 520 21.10 7.25 -9.56
N ARG A 521 21.38 8.29 -8.75
CA ARG A 521 20.49 8.70 -7.65
C ARG A 521 19.15 9.24 -8.13
N GLU A 522 19.12 9.77 -9.36
CA GLU A 522 17.91 10.24 -10.04
C GLU A 522 17.19 9.11 -10.80
N LYS A 523 17.62 7.85 -10.61
CA LYS A 523 17.11 6.65 -11.28
C LYS A 523 17.22 6.69 -12.81
N ARG A 524 18.25 7.36 -13.33
CA ARG A 524 18.56 7.34 -14.76
C ARG A 524 19.52 6.20 -15.05
N LEU A 525 19.26 5.48 -16.15
CA LEU A 525 20.13 4.42 -16.64
C LEU A 525 21.52 5.01 -17.00
N VAL A 526 22.56 4.51 -16.35
CA VAL A 526 23.97 4.91 -16.54
C VAL A 526 24.64 4.00 -17.56
N ARG A 527 24.46 2.69 -17.39
CA ARG A 527 24.99 1.66 -18.31
C ARG A 527 24.22 0.36 -18.15
N THR A 528 24.39 -0.51 -19.13
CA THR A 528 23.74 -1.82 -19.24
C THR A 528 24.76 -2.95 -19.11
N LEU A 529 24.33 -4.06 -18.52
CA LEU A 529 25.18 -5.16 -18.10
C LEU A 529 24.44 -6.49 -18.26
N ARG A 530 25.11 -7.52 -18.80
CA ARG A 530 24.69 -8.93 -18.67
C ARG A 530 25.52 -9.63 -17.60
N ILE A 531 25.03 -10.75 -17.09
CA ILE A 531 25.81 -11.64 -16.22
C ILE A 531 26.32 -12.81 -17.08
N ALA A 532 27.63 -13.00 -17.12
CA ALA A 532 28.27 -14.12 -17.81
C ALA A 532 28.13 -15.44 -17.01
N GLU A 533 28.48 -16.57 -17.62
CA GLU A 533 28.35 -17.91 -17.01
C GLU A 533 29.19 -18.05 -15.72
N ASP A 534 30.32 -17.37 -15.67
CA ASP A 534 31.22 -17.32 -14.50
C ASP A 534 30.73 -16.36 -13.40
N GLY A 535 29.62 -15.65 -13.63
CA GLY A 535 29.04 -14.68 -12.72
C GLY A 535 29.64 -13.28 -12.79
N SER A 536 30.59 -13.03 -13.72
CA SER A 536 31.10 -11.68 -13.99
C SER A 536 30.07 -10.84 -14.76
N PHE A 537 30.19 -9.51 -14.69
CA PHE A 537 29.39 -8.63 -15.53
C PHE A 537 30.09 -8.40 -16.86
N ALA A 538 29.32 -8.32 -17.94
CA ALA A 538 29.80 -7.90 -19.26
C ALA A 538 28.95 -6.75 -19.80
N ASP A 539 29.60 -5.78 -20.45
CA ASP A 539 28.94 -4.62 -21.06
C ASP A 539 28.45 -4.92 -22.49
N ILE A 540 27.96 -3.88 -23.18
CA ILE A 540 27.44 -3.96 -24.56
C ILE A 540 28.51 -4.35 -25.59
N HIS A 541 29.80 -4.20 -25.27
CA HIS A 541 30.90 -4.64 -26.12
C HIS A 541 31.40 -6.04 -25.74
N ASP A 542 30.60 -6.76 -24.94
CA ASP A 542 30.91 -8.08 -24.40
C ASP A 542 32.22 -8.12 -23.58
N SER A 543 32.61 -6.96 -23.04
CA SER A 543 33.82 -6.80 -22.26
C SER A 543 33.51 -6.91 -20.77
N THR A 544 34.37 -7.57 -20.00
CA THR A 544 34.20 -7.71 -18.56
C THR A 544 34.14 -6.34 -17.89
N ALA A 545 33.03 -6.06 -17.20
CA ALA A 545 32.76 -4.82 -16.51
C ALA A 545 32.93 -5.00 -14.99
N THR A 546 33.62 -4.06 -14.35
CA THR A 546 33.66 -3.96 -12.88
C THR A 546 32.54 -3.05 -12.40
N VAL A 547 31.80 -3.51 -11.39
CA VAL A 547 30.66 -2.80 -10.80
C VAL A 547 30.94 -2.56 -9.32
N ASP A 548 30.74 -1.34 -8.84
CA ASP A 548 30.86 -1.02 -7.43
C ASP A 548 29.80 -1.81 -6.61
N PRO A 549 30.16 -2.45 -5.49
CA PRO A 549 29.20 -3.24 -4.71
C PRO A 549 27.95 -2.46 -4.25
N GLY A 550 28.06 -1.15 -4.04
CA GLY A 550 26.96 -0.26 -3.66
C GLY A 550 26.19 0.35 -4.84
N ALA A 551 26.64 0.12 -6.08
CA ALA A 551 25.93 0.57 -7.28
C ALA A 551 24.52 0.01 -7.31
N GLN A 552 23.54 0.84 -7.68
CA GLN A 552 22.14 0.43 -7.73
C GLN A 552 21.85 -0.23 -9.06
N LEU A 553 21.54 -1.54 -9.02
CA LEU A 553 21.19 -2.33 -10.18
C LEU A 553 19.68 -2.58 -10.26
N GLY A 554 19.13 -2.46 -11.46
CA GLY A 554 17.76 -2.81 -11.82
C GLY A 554 17.70 -3.71 -13.05
N ILE A 555 16.56 -4.33 -13.29
CA ILE A 555 16.30 -5.06 -14.53
C ILE A 555 15.86 -4.04 -15.56
N VAL A 556 16.55 -3.98 -16.70
CA VAL A 556 16.35 -2.92 -17.70
C VAL A 556 15.08 -3.17 -18.50
N HIS A 557 14.28 -2.12 -18.68
CA HIS A 557 13.22 -2.14 -19.68
C HIS A 557 13.76 -1.70 -21.05
N PRO A 558 13.41 -2.35 -22.17
CA PRO A 558 13.94 -2.00 -23.49
C PRO A 558 13.64 -0.56 -23.96
N ALA A 559 12.59 0.07 -23.43
CA ALA A 559 12.30 1.48 -23.74
C ALA A 559 13.38 2.46 -23.24
N GLU A 560 14.25 2.02 -22.33
CA GLU A 560 15.36 2.80 -21.80
C GLU A 560 16.63 2.68 -22.65
N LEU A 561 16.73 1.67 -23.52
CA LEU A 561 17.96 1.32 -24.24
C LEU A 561 18.27 2.25 -25.42
N GLY A 562 17.24 2.86 -26.03
CA GLY A 562 17.43 3.65 -27.25
C GLY A 562 18.09 2.84 -28.36
N ASP A 563 19.21 3.35 -28.90
CA ASP A 563 19.94 2.73 -30.00
C ASP A 563 20.64 1.42 -29.61
N ASP A 564 20.96 1.24 -28.31
CA ASP A 564 21.62 0.03 -27.78
C ASP A 564 20.75 -1.22 -27.86
N LEU A 565 19.43 -1.07 -28.07
CA LEU A 565 18.48 -2.19 -28.07
C LEU A 565 18.84 -3.27 -29.11
N ALA A 566 19.24 -2.85 -30.31
CA ALA A 566 19.54 -3.76 -31.41
C ALA A 566 20.79 -4.62 -31.10
N ASP A 567 21.82 -4.00 -30.54
CA ASP A 567 23.07 -4.67 -30.19
C ASP A 567 22.86 -5.65 -29.03
N TRP A 568 22.09 -5.26 -28.01
CA TRP A 568 21.70 -6.19 -26.95
C TRP A 568 20.84 -7.35 -27.45
N ALA A 569 19.92 -7.11 -28.38
CA ALA A 569 19.13 -8.18 -28.98
C ALA A 569 20.02 -9.20 -29.72
N GLN A 570 21.04 -8.72 -30.43
CA GLN A 570 22.02 -9.58 -31.09
C GLN A 570 22.82 -10.40 -30.08
N ILE A 571 23.36 -9.77 -29.02
CA ILE A 571 24.13 -10.47 -27.97
C ILE A 571 23.29 -11.56 -27.29
N ILE A 572 22.05 -11.24 -26.90
CA ILE A 572 21.15 -12.21 -26.27
C ILE A 572 20.87 -13.39 -27.21
N ALA A 573 20.76 -13.15 -28.52
CA ALA A 573 20.58 -14.20 -29.52
C ALA A 573 21.85 -15.05 -29.73
N ASP A 574 23.03 -14.42 -29.83
CA ASP A 574 24.32 -15.09 -30.06
C ASP A 574 24.70 -16.05 -28.94
N TYR A 575 24.34 -15.69 -27.69
CA TYR A 575 24.52 -16.55 -26.52
C TYR A 575 23.35 -17.52 -26.26
N GLU A 576 22.36 -17.58 -27.17
CA GLU A 576 21.14 -18.40 -27.04
C GLU A 576 20.42 -18.21 -25.70
N ILE A 577 20.44 -16.98 -25.15
CA ILE A 577 19.88 -16.68 -23.84
C ILE A 577 18.35 -16.62 -23.93
N LEU A 578 17.70 -17.66 -23.41
CA LEU A 578 16.24 -17.68 -23.27
C LEU A 578 15.82 -16.85 -22.05
N GLN A 579 15.37 -15.62 -22.28
CA GLN A 579 14.93 -14.73 -21.20
C GLN A 579 13.67 -15.29 -20.49
N PRO A 580 13.56 -15.13 -19.16
CA PRO A 580 12.46 -15.71 -18.38
C PRO A 580 11.09 -15.09 -18.69
N PHE A 581 11.07 -13.86 -19.21
CA PHE A 581 9.90 -13.16 -19.75
C PHE A 581 10.35 -12.29 -20.94
N ALA A 582 9.41 -11.72 -21.69
CA ALA A 582 9.75 -10.81 -22.78
C ALA A 582 10.38 -9.54 -22.20
N GLN A 583 11.71 -9.45 -22.28
CA GLN A 583 12.49 -8.28 -21.88
C GLN A 583 13.03 -7.55 -23.10
N VAL A 584 14.09 -8.03 -23.76
CA VAL A 584 14.70 -7.31 -24.90
C VAL A 584 13.76 -7.29 -26.12
N ASN A 585 13.04 -8.39 -26.36
CA ASN A 585 12.04 -8.47 -27.43
C ASN A 585 10.64 -7.98 -27.00
N ARG A 586 10.54 -7.31 -25.85
CA ARG A 586 9.26 -6.75 -25.40
C ARG A 586 8.83 -5.63 -26.36
N PRO A 587 7.56 -5.58 -26.79
CA PRO A 587 7.07 -4.45 -27.58
C PRO A 587 7.25 -3.13 -26.83
N ILE A 588 7.67 -2.09 -27.53
CA ILE A 588 7.83 -0.73 -26.97
C ILE A 588 7.28 0.32 -27.91
N VAL A 589 6.91 1.46 -27.35
CA VAL A 589 6.59 2.68 -28.11
C VAL A 589 7.69 3.71 -27.84
N VAL A 590 8.50 3.99 -28.86
CA VAL A 590 9.54 5.03 -28.80
C VAL A 590 8.96 6.33 -29.35
N LEU A 591 8.85 7.35 -28.50
CA LEU A 591 8.39 8.67 -28.90
C LEU A 591 9.47 9.42 -29.67
N THR A 592 9.10 10.02 -30.80
CA THR A 592 9.95 10.98 -31.51
C THR A 592 10.23 12.22 -30.66
N GLY A 593 11.28 12.98 -30.98
CA GLY A 593 11.58 14.22 -30.28
C GLY A 593 10.42 15.22 -30.25
N ALA A 594 9.65 15.31 -31.34
CA ALA A 594 8.45 16.14 -31.41
C ALA A 594 7.34 15.64 -30.47
N GLN A 595 7.10 14.33 -30.42
CA GLN A 595 6.10 13.73 -29.52
C GLN A 595 6.48 13.86 -28.05
N ARG A 596 7.78 13.77 -27.72
CA ARG A 596 8.27 14.02 -26.35
C ARG A 596 8.05 15.47 -25.91
N ALA A 597 8.20 16.43 -26.82
CA ALA A 597 7.95 17.84 -26.54
C ALA A 597 6.45 18.21 -26.56
N ALA A 598 5.62 17.41 -27.23
CA ALA A 598 4.18 17.61 -27.28
C ALA A 598 3.54 17.35 -25.91
N THR A 599 2.42 18.01 -25.66
CA THR A 599 1.60 17.85 -24.46
C THR A 599 0.41 16.90 -24.67
N SER A 600 0.20 16.44 -25.91
CA SER A 600 -0.74 15.37 -26.25
C SER A 600 -0.29 14.64 -27.52
N LEU A 601 -0.81 13.43 -27.70
CA LEU A 601 -0.66 12.60 -28.88
C LEU A 601 -2.03 12.44 -29.55
N PRO A 602 -2.06 12.36 -30.90
CA PRO A 602 -3.30 12.03 -31.60
C PRO A 602 -3.78 10.63 -31.19
N GLY A 603 -5.10 10.48 -31.06
CA GLY A 603 -5.71 9.18 -30.83
C GLY A 603 -5.80 8.31 -32.10
N PHE A 604 -6.43 7.15 -31.97
CA PHE A 604 -6.60 6.17 -33.05
C PHE A 604 -7.87 5.34 -32.87
N GLY A 605 -8.28 4.68 -33.96
CA GLY A 605 -9.42 3.77 -34.00
C GLY A 605 -9.73 3.34 -35.43
N PRO A 606 -10.85 2.63 -35.66
CA PRO A 606 -11.85 2.20 -34.67
C PRO A 606 -11.38 1.03 -33.79
N LEU A 607 -11.91 0.96 -32.57
CA LEU A 607 -11.61 -0.06 -31.55
C LEU A 607 -12.89 -0.81 -31.15
N PRO A 608 -12.84 -2.12 -30.86
CA PRO A 608 -13.97 -2.84 -30.28
C PRO A 608 -14.35 -2.30 -28.89
N THR A 609 -15.64 -1.99 -28.67
CA THR A 609 -16.11 -1.38 -27.42
C THR A 609 -15.87 -2.27 -26.19
N ASP A 610 -15.99 -3.59 -26.33
CA ASP A 610 -15.73 -4.57 -25.27
C ASP A 610 -14.28 -4.51 -24.78
N ARG A 611 -13.32 -4.28 -25.69
CA ARG A 611 -11.91 -4.15 -25.35
C ARG A 611 -11.58 -2.85 -24.63
N VAL A 612 -12.18 -1.74 -25.05
CA VAL A 612 -12.04 -0.46 -24.35
C VAL A 612 -12.66 -0.55 -22.95
N ALA A 613 -13.85 -1.16 -22.82
CA ALA A 613 -14.47 -1.40 -21.53
C ALA A 613 -13.63 -2.33 -20.62
N ALA A 614 -12.90 -3.29 -21.19
CA ALA A 614 -12.03 -4.17 -20.43
C ALA A 614 -10.84 -3.47 -19.74
N LEU A 615 -10.47 -2.25 -20.16
CA LEU A 615 -9.43 -1.45 -19.52
C LEU A 615 -9.75 -1.14 -18.05
N GLU A 616 -11.03 -1.04 -17.68
CA GLU A 616 -11.44 -0.78 -16.29
C GLU A 616 -10.99 -1.89 -15.32
N ASN A 617 -10.84 -3.12 -15.82
CA ASN A 617 -10.30 -4.24 -15.04
C ASN A 617 -8.77 -4.20 -14.91
N ARG A 618 -8.12 -3.23 -15.55
CA ARG A 618 -6.66 -3.09 -15.66
C ARG A 618 -6.18 -1.76 -15.07
N GLN A 619 -6.80 -1.34 -13.96
CA GLN A 619 -6.45 -0.10 -13.24
C GLN A 619 -6.65 1.20 -14.03
N TRP A 620 -7.38 1.15 -15.15
CA TRP A 620 -7.93 2.35 -15.75
C TRP A 620 -9.20 2.76 -15.00
N TYR A 621 -9.36 4.05 -14.75
CA TYR A 621 -10.53 4.61 -14.10
C TYR A 621 -11.16 5.65 -15.02
N GLY A 622 -12.47 5.59 -15.21
CA GLY A 622 -13.14 6.51 -16.11
C GLY A 622 -14.06 7.52 -15.44
N ASN A 623 -14.41 8.55 -16.21
CA ASN A 623 -15.27 9.65 -15.75
C ASN A 623 -16.78 9.35 -15.74
N GLY A 624 -17.22 8.17 -16.21
CA GLY A 624 -18.63 7.84 -16.40
C GLY A 624 -19.47 7.91 -15.12
N PHE A 625 -18.93 7.53 -13.97
CA PHE A 625 -19.62 7.67 -12.68
C PHE A 625 -19.78 9.13 -12.22
N LEU A 626 -19.05 10.04 -12.85
CA LEU A 626 -19.12 11.48 -12.65
C LEU A 626 -20.03 12.17 -13.67
N SER A 627 -20.71 11.42 -14.54
CA SER A 627 -21.61 11.94 -15.59
C SER A 627 -23.03 11.38 -15.45
N ALA A 628 -24.04 12.20 -15.73
CA ALA A 628 -25.43 11.77 -15.78
C ALA A 628 -25.69 10.72 -16.87
N SER A 629 -24.92 10.76 -17.97
CA SER A 629 -25.03 9.78 -19.05
C SER A 629 -24.49 8.40 -18.66
N ARG A 630 -23.73 8.29 -17.55
CA ARG A 630 -23.00 7.09 -17.16
C ARG A 630 -22.14 6.53 -18.29
N VAL A 631 -21.56 7.40 -19.11
CA VAL A 631 -20.64 7.03 -20.18
C VAL A 631 -19.26 7.56 -19.84
N HIS A 632 -18.29 6.66 -19.78
CA HIS A 632 -16.87 6.96 -19.76
C HIS A 632 -16.47 7.51 -21.13
N THR A 633 -16.40 8.83 -21.22
CA THR A 633 -15.84 9.54 -22.38
C THR A 633 -14.34 9.75 -22.22
N GLN A 634 -13.80 9.49 -21.04
CA GLN A 634 -12.37 9.54 -20.78
C GLN A 634 -11.99 8.46 -19.77
N LEU A 635 -10.82 7.85 -19.97
CA LEU A 635 -10.21 6.89 -19.06
C LEU A 635 -8.82 7.38 -18.64
N ALA A 636 -8.44 7.09 -17.41
CA ALA A 636 -7.21 7.55 -16.79
C ALA A 636 -6.46 6.38 -16.14
N HIS A 637 -5.13 6.36 -16.22
CA HIS A 637 -4.28 5.38 -15.56
C HIS A 637 -3.10 6.07 -14.89
N GLY A 638 -2.80 5.72 -13.64
CA GLY A 638 -1.70 6.32 -12.90
C GLY A 638 -0.34 6.04 -13.54
N LEU A 639 0.55 7.03 -13.48
CA LEU A 639 1.97 6.96 -13.86
C LEU A 639 2.84 7.28 -12.64
N PRO A 640 4.11 6.82 -12.61
CA PRO A 640 5.07 7.24 -11.60
C PRO A 640 5.25 8.77 -11.55
N GLY A 641 5.66 9.29 -10.39
CA GLY A 641 5.95 10.72 -10.22
C GLY A 641 4.71 11.60 -9.96
N GLY A 642 3.56 11.00 -9.63
CA GLY A 642 2.32 11.75 -9.42
C GLY A 642 1.75 12.28 -10.74
N LEU A 643 1.92 11.51 -11.81
CA LEU A 643 1.35 11.77 -13.13
C LEU A 643 0.25 10.75 -13.43
N THR A 644 -0.57 11.03 -14.42
CA THR A 644 -1.64 10.15 -14.90
C THR A 644 -1.73 10.26 -16.42
N LEU A 645 -1.76 9.12 -17.11
CA LEU A 645 -2.06 9.04 -18.54
C LEU A 645 -3.57 9.06 -18.75
N LEU A 646 -4.02 9.84 -19.72
CA LEU A 646 -5.43 10.03 -20.05
C LEU A 646 -5.68 9.75 -21.51
N ILE A 647 -6.85 9.17 -21.78
CA ILE A 647 -7.39 9.01 -23.11
C ILE A 647 -8.80 9.59 -23.17
N GLU A 648 -9.13 10.26 -24.27
CA GLU A 648 -10.50 10.68 -24.57
C GLU A 648 -11.09 9.75 -25.63
N LEU A 649 -12.36 9.41 -25.44
CA LEU A 649 -13.11 8.42 -26.19
C LEU A 649 -14.31 9.06 -26.88
N ASP A 650 -14.56 8.65 -28.12
CA ASP A 650 -15.78 8.95 -28.86
C ASP A 650 -16.36 7.66 -29.46
N PRO A 651 -17.65 7.31 -29.22
CA PRO A 651 -18.65 8.02 -28.41
C PRO A 651 -18.53 7.80 -26.88
N GLY A 652 -17.62 6.94 -26.43
CA GLY A 652 -17.43 6.55 -25.03
C GLY A 652 -18.08 5.20 -24.67
N VAL A 653 -17.66 4.64 -23.52
CA VAL A 653 -18.13 3.32 -23.02
C VAL A 653 -19.04 3.46 -21.81
N SER A 654 -20.10 2.67 -21.73
CA SER A 654 -21.08 2.73 -20.63
C SER A 654 -20.52 2.15 -19.33
N ALA A 655 -20.73 2.86 -18.23
CA ALA A 655 -20.40 2.49 -16.85
C ALA A 655 -21.31 1.38 -16.29
N SER A 656 -22.43 1.09 -16.95
CA SER A 656 -23.39 0.05 -16.52
C SER A 656 -23.15 -1.30 -17.19
N GLY A 657 -22.12 -1.40 -18.05
CA GLY A 657 -21.79 -2.60 -18.83
C GLY A 657 -22.66 -2.80 -20.08
N TYR A 658 -23.77 -2.06 -20.24
CA TYR A 658 -24.60 -2.11 -21.44
C TYR A 658 -24.07 -1.14 -22.49
N GLN A 659 -23.35 -1.68 -23.49
CA GLN A 659 -22.70 -0.89 -24.53
C GLN A 659 -23.67 -0.61 -25.68
N THR A 660 -23.80 0.66 -26.07
CA THR A 660 -24.72 1.10 -27.13
C THR A 660 -24.05 1.31 -28.48
N ALA A 661 -22.73 1.49 -28.49
CA ALA A 661 -21.92 1.62 -29.69
C ALA A 661 -21.02 0.39 -29.86
N ASP A 662 -20.93 -0.14 -31.08
CA ASP A 662 -20.09 -1.32 -31.39
C ASP A 662 -18.61 -0.97 -31.55
N LYS A 663 -18.30 0.30 -31.82
CA LYS A 663 -16.94 0.80 -32.06
C LYS A 663 -16.68 2.08 -31.27
N GLN A 664 -15.45 2.22 -30.82
CA GLN A 664 -14.91 3.40 -30.15
C GLN A 664 -13.75 4.00 -30.95
N GLN A 665 -13.45 5.26 -30.72
CA GLN A 665 -12.20 5.88 -31.11
C GLN A 665 -11.56 6.50 -29.88
N ILE A 666 -10.25 6.32 -29.72
CA ILE A 666 -9.47 7.21 -28.87
C ILE A 666 -9.25 8.46 -29.72
N ILE A 667 -9.65 9.64 -29.24
CA ILE A 667 -9.51 10.88 -29.99
C ILE A 667 -8.21 11.61 -29.64
N GLU A 668 -7.77 11.49 -28.39
CA GLU A 668 -6.55 12.11 -27.89
C GLU A 668 -5.98 11.32 -26.70
N ILE A 669 -4.66 11.39 -26.54
CA ILE A 669 -3.91 10.84 -25.41
C ILE A 669 -3.06 11.95 -24.80
N TRP A 670 -3.11 12.18 -23.49
CA TRP A 670 -2.27 13.19 -22.82
C TRP A 670 -1.92 12.78 -21.39
N VAL A 671 -1.06 13.56 -20.74
CA VAL A 671 -0.64 13.34 -19.35
C VAL A 671 -0.93 14.58 -18.51
N ASP A 672 -1.33 14.37 -17.26
CA ASP A 672 -1.55 15.43 -16.26
C ASP A 672 -1.11 14.98 -14.85
N GLU A 673 -1.03 15.90 -13.89
CA GLU A 673 -0.69 15.60 -12.49
C GLU A 673 -1.83 14.82 -11.81
N THR A 674 -1.55 13.80 -10.98
CA THR A 674 -2.54 12.98 -10.24
C THR A 674 -3.54 13.80 -9.41
N TRP A 675 -3.16 15.01 -8.98
CA TRP A 675 -3.98 15.91 -8.18
C TRP A 675 -4.66 17.03 -9.00
N SER A 676 -4.43 17.03 -10.32
CA SER A 676 -5.24 17.82 -11.25
C SER A 676 -6.63 17.20 -11.37
N ASP A 677 -7.64 18.01 -11.65
CA ASP A 677 -8.84 17.46 -12.29
C ASP A 677 -8.39 17.06 -13.69
N HIS A 678 -8.07 15.79 -13.89
CA HIS A 678 -7.49 15.26 -15.13
C HIS A 678 -8.31 15.55 -16.41
N TRP A 679 -9.49 16.14 -16.24
CA TRP A 679 -10.45 16.58 -17.24
C TRP A 679 -10.26 18.04 -17.70
N GLN A 680 -9.11 18.65 -17.38
CA GLN A 680 -8.69 19.95 -17.91
C GLN A 680 -8.44 19.91 -19.43
N VAL A 681 -8.80 21.00 -20.13
CA VAL A 681 -8.58 21.15 -21.59
C VAL A 681 -7.16 21.64 -21.93
N ALA A 682 -6.46 22.27 -20.98
CA ALA A 682 -5.13 22.83 -21.21
C ALA A 682 -4.04 21.81 -20.86
N ARG A 683 -3.47 21.16 -21.89
CA ARG A 683 -2.38 20.19 -21.71
C ARG A 683 -1.07 20.92 -21.40
N ARG A 684 -0.46 20.62 -20.25
CA ARG A 684 0.73 21.34 -19.74
C ARG A 684 1.98 20.48 -19.61
N ILE A 685 1.81 19.16 -19.51
CA ILE A 685 2.91 18.23 -19.25
C ILE A 685 3.38 17.64 -20.58
N PRO A 686 4.64 17.89 -20.99
CA PRO A 686 5.21 17.21 -22.15
C PRO A 686 5.28 15.71 -21.90
N LEU A 687 4.97 14.88 -22.91
CA LEU A 687 5.01 13.41 -22.75
C LEU A 687 6.42 12.93 -22.36
N GLY A 688 7.46 13.66 -22.77
CA GLY A 688 8.85 13.37 -22.41
C GLY A 688 9.22 13.59 -20.95
N ALA A 689 8.34 14.18 -20.13
CA ALA A 689 8.51 14.31 -18.68
C ALA A 689 8.09 13.05 -17.91
N CYS A 690 7.41 12.11 -18.58
CA CYS A 690 6.96 10.86 -17.98
C CYS A 690 8.09 9.84 -17.86
N ASP A 691 7.92 8.89 -16.95
CA ASP A 691 8.73 7.67 -16.94
C ASP A 691 8.55 6.92 -18.28
N ALA A 692 9.66 6.71 -19.00
CA ALA A 692 9.64 6.15 -20.35
C ALA A 692 9.10 4.71 -20.38
N THR A 693 9.42 3.92 -19.35
CA THR A 693 8.95 2.54 -19.20
C THR A 693 7.44 2.51 -18.99
N ALA A 694 6.93 3.19 -17.96
CA ALA A 694 5.51 3.20 -17.65
C ALA A 694 4.66 3.78 -18.80
N LEU A 695 5.14 4.85 -19.45
CA LEU A 695 4.44 5.43 -20.60
C LEU A 695 4.43 4.46 -21.80
N SER A 696 5.57 3.84 -22.15
CA SER A 696 5.65 2.88 -23.24
C SER A 696 4.69 1.71 -23.02
N GLU A 697 4.64 1.15 -21.82
CA GLU A 697 3.77 0.02 -21.47
C GLU A 697 2.29 0.32 -21.68
N LEU A 698 1.83 1.48 -21.19
CA LEU A 698 0.44 1.88 -21.38
C LEU A 698 0.15 2.18 -22.85
N LEU A 699 1.08 2.79 -23.60
CA LEU A 699 0.89 3.02 -25.03
C LEU A 699 0.83 1.70 -25.82
N VAL A 700 1.65 0.70 -25.48
CA VAL A 700 1.58 -0.65 -26.07
C VAL A 700 0.24 -1.31 -25.75
N GLU A 701 -0.23 -1.21 -24.50
CA GLU A 701 -1.54 -1.72 -24.11
C GLU A 701 -2.66 -1.08 -24.94
N LEU A 702 -2.65 0.24 -25.10
CA LEU A 702 -3.64 0.96 -25.91
C LEU A 702 -3.58 0.52 -27.39
N HIS A 703 -2.38 0.37 -27.96
CA HIS A 703 -2.24 -0.08 -29.35
C HIS A 703 -2.71 -1.52 -29.54
N ALA A 704 -2.54 -2.40 -28.54
CA ALA A 704 -3.00 -3.79 -28.60
C ALA A 704 -4.53 -3.91 -28.73
N LEU A 705 -5.29 -2.86 -28.41
CA LEU A 705 -6.75 -2.81 -28.63
C LEU A 705 -7.10 -2.90 -30.13
N THR A 706 -6.19 -2.49 -31.02
CA THR A 706 -6.38 -2.51 -32.49
C THR A 706 -6.17 -3.89 -33.11
N THR A 707 -5.44 -4.79 -32.45
CA THR A 707 -4.98 -6.05 -33.03
C THR A 707 -6.04 -7.15 -32.88
N THR A 708 -6.67 -7.58 -33.98
CA THR A 708 -7.75 -8.59 -34.00
C THR A 708 -7.50 -9.82 -33.15
#